data_AF-A0AA88KGF5-F1
#
_entry.id   AF-A0AA88KGF5-F1
#
_cell.length_a   1.000
_cell.length_b   1.000
_cell.length_c   1.000
_cell.angle_alpha   90.00
_cell.angle_beta   90.00
_cell.angle_gamma   90.00
#
_symmetry.space_group_name_H-M   'P 1'
#
loop_
_entity.id
_entity.type
_entity.pdbx_description
1 polymer ?
#
loop_
_entity_poly.entity_id
_entity_poly.type
_entity_poly.pdbx_seq_one_letter_code
_entity_poly.pdbx_strand_id
1 'polypeptide(L)'
;MINLDVHFESKLLSGHLASESKFRVFCEYYFELLEHFNFNEFPKLPSLLSHDLLKFFEENNLPILVRLASLSDFPVHKDFPFYKLSVKLRNDVTFVKQVLLVCNKLDILQSCTLGVKNLEFMKEIVQVNGAALQYASYEIKKDKEIALLAVKQNYNAFEYVSENLKKDRDVIEQAVKKGGLQYGTSDMKDSKELVLQAIGENMHAFEYASQRLKQDEDVVLAAVSYTNYQIIPTNLRYSRSFCLKFVKKIGFKATSQCSESLMSDPSFVLELLDLKCGKCTDISLPKSLMNDRSVALKIIQKHPFSVLLCPNDRELVIEAVKRDISVLPNVAYSLRRDFSFGKEMIDIHPDTLLYLDAVLRENVDLLLYAVKKDGMCIRFVMPSNKEVVREAVKQNPEAIQFASSTLKKDEEFMLEMMEYTPLALRYASFDLRVNKEFVAKSVMKNEKASIYADYSQDDLLYNALGYSSWSLKHNREFVLNCVKKNGLSLQHASNDLKSDKEIVTQAIMQNPESLEYSDLSYDKEFVLQLIQQNKIHLTFRTISDTLKSDETIVLAVATYDPTFMIAFNLDTEENIIRVFEDNPSVLRYVREPLSRDKSFVRKLLLKNPMALQYVRSELLLDAKFIFSISENNFKKIFENIKNCRFRTY
;
A
#
# COMPACT_ATOMS: atom_id res chain seq x y z
N MET A 1 37.54 16.24 31.97
CA MET A 1 36.47 15.82 32.90
C MET A 1 36.30 14.31 33.00
N ILE A 2 36.48 13.53 31.91
CA ILE A 2 36.27 12.07 31.91
C ILE A 2 37.35 11.26 32.70
N ASN A 3 38.41 11.91 33.21
CA ASN A 3 39.50 11.28 33.99
C ASN A 3 39.73 11.92 35.38
N LEU A 4 38.67 12.21 36.13
CA LEU A 4 38.75 12.76 37.49
C LEU A 4 38.85 11.63 38.53
N ASP A 5 39.89 10.81 38.49
CA ASP A 5 39.89 9.55 39.25
C ASP A 5 40.74 9.57 40.54
N VAL A 6 41.85 10.33 40.60
CA VAL A 6 42.70 10.37 41.83
C VAL A 6 43.49 11.68 41.96
N HIS A 7 44.04 12.19 40.86
CA HIS A 7 44.89 13.41 40.86
C HIS A 7 44.11 14.70 41.14
N PHE A 8 42.81 14.70 40.89
CA PHE A 8 41.95 15.84 41.15
C PHE A 8 41.63 15.98 42.64
N GLU A 9 41.41 14.87 43.35
CA GLU A 9 41.17 14.86 44.80
C GLU A 9 42.35 15.43 45.58
N SER A 10 43.57 15.02 45.21
CA SER A 10 44.78 15.51 45.85
C SER A 10 44.91 17.04 45.68
N LYS A 11 44.62 17.61 44.50
CA LYS A 11 44.70 19.06 44.25
C LYS A 11 43.54 19.87 44.87
N LEU A 12 42.35 19.28 44.97
CA LEU A 12 41.18 19.91 45.62
C LEU A 12 41.44 20.08 47.12
N LEU A 13 42.02 19.06 47.76
CA LEU A 13 42.33 19.01 49.19
C LEU A 13 43.68 19.68 49.53
N SER A 14 44.67 19.72 48.62
CA SER A 14 46.01 20.26 48.89
C SER A 14 46.17 21.78 48.64
N GLY A 15 45.17 22.58 49.00
CA GLY A 15 45.36 24.03 49.19
C GLY A 15 44.96 24.97 48.05
N HIS A 16 44.58 24.49 46.86
CA HIS A 16 44.22 25.39 45.74
C HIS A 16 42.76 25.88 45.76
N LEU A 17 41.86 25.13 46.41
CA LEU A 17 40.47 25.52 46.69
C LEU A 17 40.25 25.94 48.16
N ALA A 18 41.32 26.12 48.93
CA ALA A 18 41.26 26.43 50.37
C ALA A 18 40.56 27.77 50.70
N SER A 19 40.43 28.68 49.74
CA SER A 19 39.58 29.87 49.91
C SER A 19 38.12 29.52 49.61
N GLU A 20 37.24 29.78 50.58
CA GLU A 20 35.78 29.57 50.53
C GLU A 20 35.14 30.06 49.22
N SER A 21 35.61 31.18 48.67
CA SER A 21 35.12 31.74 47.40
C SER A 21 35.39 30.86 46.17
N LYS A 22 36.58 30.25 46.06
CA LYS A 22 36.91 29.37 44.94
C LYS A 22 36.17 28.04 45.03
N PHE A 23 36.01 27.52 46.25
CA PHE A 23 35.23 26.30 46.48
C PHE A 23 33.76 26.50 46.11
N ARG A 24 33.19 27.65 46.46
CA ARG A 24 31.84 28.04 46.05
C ARG A 24 31.66 28.10 44.54
N VAL A 25 32.55 28.79 43.82
CA VAL A 25 32.51 28.86 42.34
C VAL A 25 32.61 27.47 41.70
N PHE A 26 33.47 26.60 42.26
CA PHE A 26 33.53 25.20 41.82
C PHE A 26 32.20 24.47 42.01
N CYS A 27 31.57 24.62 43.18
CA CYS A 27 30.30 23.96 43.46
C CYS A 27 29.16 24.49 42.57
N GLU A 28 29.13 25.79 42.26
CA GLU A 28 28.19 26.42 41.32
C GLU A 28 28.40 25.91 39.87
N TYR A 29 29.64 25.75 39.42
CA TYR A 29 29.90 25.18 38.10
C TYR A 29 29.58 23.68 38.04
N TYR A 30 29.90 22.95 39.10
CA TYR A 30 29.56 21.54 39.22
C TYR A 30 28.03 21.36 39.24
N PHE A 31 27.31 22.25 39.92
CA PHE A 31 25.85 22.34 39.93
C PHE A 31 25.26 22.49 38.51
N GLU A 32 25.71 23.49 37.73
CA GLU A 32 25.23 23.71 36.35
C GLU A 32 25.47 22.47 35.47
N LEU A 33 26.62 21.82 35.68
CA LEU A 33 27.00 20.63 34.95
C LEU A 33 26.11 19.43 35.29
N LEU A 34 25.80 19.24 36.57
CA LEU A 34 24.86 18.22 37.03
C LEU A 34 23.43 18.47 36.49
N GLU A 35 23.03 19.72 36.26
CA GLU A 35 21.72 20.02 35.68
C GLU A 35 21.64 19.72 34.19
N HIS A 36 22.72 19.95 33.44
CA HIS A 36 22.71 19.95 31.97
C HIS A 36 23.05 18.60 31.30
N PHE A 37 23.72 17.68 32.02
CA PHE A 37 24.14 16.41 31.45
C PHE A 37 23.27 15.22 31.90
N ASN A 38 23.10 14.24 31.00
CA ASN A 38 22.40 12.99 31.30
C ASN A 38 23.39 12.00 31.95
N PHE A 39 23.13 11.61 33.20
CA PHE A 39 24.11 10.97 34.09
C PHE A 39 24.57 9.56 33.71
N ASN A 40 23.91 8.93 32.75
CA ASN A 40 24.26 7.58 32.28
C ASN A 40 25.63 7.53 31.58
N GLU A 41 26.24 8.67 31.27
CA GLU A 41 27.53 8.78 30.59
C GLU A 41 28.73 8.99 31.54
N PHE A 42 28.51 9.13 32.85
CA PHE A 42 29.58 9.35 33.82
C PHE A 42 30.00 8.04 34.53
N PRO A 43 31.21 7.50 34.28
CA PRO A 43 31.58 6.17 34.78
C PRO A 43 31.88 6.12 36.28
N LYS A 44 32.04 7.27 36.96
CA LYS A 44 32.37 7.36 38.38
C LYS A 44 31.74 8.61 38.99
N LEU A 45 30.78 8.45 39.90
CA LEU A 45 30.49 9.51 40.88
C LEU A 45 31.79 9.67 41.67
N PRO A 46 32.41 10.86 41.68
CA PRO A 46 33.73 10.96 42.28
C PRO A 46 33.59 10.68 43.79
N SER A 47 34.62 10.07 44.38
CA SER A 47 34.77 9.89 45.84
C SER A 47 34.67 11.21 46.64
N LEU A 48 34.57 12.33 45.91
CA LEU A 48 34.22 13.71 46.23
C LEU A 48 32.92 14.00 46.98
N LEU A 49 32.14 13.05 47.48
CA LEU A 49 31.16 13.37 48.55
C LEU A 49 31.90 13.64 49.87
N SER A 50 32.83 14.60 49.81
CA SER A 50 33.49 15.19 50.96
C SER A 50 32.44 15.90 51.80
N HIS A 51 32.77 16.06 53.08
CA HIS A 51 31.88 16.75 54.02
C HIS A 51 31.50 18.15 53.52
N ASP A 52 32.44 18.88 52.91
CA ASP A 52 32.24 20.27 52.47
C ASP A 52 31.34 20.38 51.22
N LEU A 53 31.43 19.44 50.27
CA LEU A 53 30.57 19.45 49.09
C LEU A 53 29.11 19.12 49.47
N LEU A 54 28.93 18.12 50.35
CA LEU A 54 27.61 17.80 50.87
C LEU A 54 27.01 18.99 51.61
N LYS A 55 27.78 19.62 52.51
CA LYS A 55 27.36 20.82 53.24
C LYS A 55 26.95 21.96 52.29
N PHE A 56 27.72 22.20 51.22
CA PHE A 56 27.35 23.20 50.22
C PHE A 56 25.97 22.92 49.59
N PHE A 57 25.71 21.68 49.19
CA PHE A 57 24.41 21.33 48.61
C PHE A 57 23.27 21.38 49.62
N GLU A 58 23.51 21.05 50.90
CA GLU A 58 22.51 21.22 51.96
C GLU A 58 22.06 22.68 52.10
N GLU A 59 23.00 23.61 51.99
CA GLU A 59 22.75 25.04 52.17
C GLU A 59 22.12 25.70 50.93
N ASN A 60 22.32 25.12 49.73
CA ASN A 60 22.01 25.80 48.46
C ASN A 60 20.98 25.08 47.58
N ASN A 61 20.89 23.73 47.57
CA ASN A 61 19.93 23.02 46.71
C ASN A 61 19.69 21.55 47.13
N LEU A 62 18.63 21.31 47.92
CA LEU A 62 18.22 19.98 48.37
C LEU A 62 17.84 18.98 47.25
N PRO A 63 17.12 19.38 46.17
CA PRO A 63 16.83 18.49 45.05
C PRO A 63 18.05 17.78 44.45
N ILE A 64 19.20 18.45 44.40
CA ILE A 64 20.43 17.82 43.88
C ILE A 64 20.94 16.72 44.80
N LEU A 65 20.82 16.86 46.13
CA LEU A 65 21.19 15.78 47.05
C LEU A 65 20.34 14.53 46.82
N VAL A 66 19.04 14.71 46.59
CA VAL A 66 18.14 13.59 46.26
C VAL A 66 18.54 12.95 44.92
N ARG A 67 18.88 13.77 43.93
CA ARG A 67 19.35 13.29 42.62
C ARG A 67 20.71 12.60 42.69
N LEU A 68 21.63 13.05 43.54
CA LEU A 68 22.91 12.38 43.77
C LEU A 68 22.72 11.05 44.50
N ALA A 69 21.78 10.99 45.45
CA ALA A 69 21.43 9.76 46.13
C ALA A 69 20.88 8.69 45.18
N SER A 70 20.06 9.06 44.18
CA SER A 70 19.52 8.10 43.19
C SER A 70 20.57 7.51 42.25
N LEU A 71 21.71 8.16 42.10
CA LEU A 71 22.80 7.74 41.19
C LEU A 71 23.79 6.74 41.83
N SER A 72 23.63 6.41 43.11
CA SER A 72 24.62 5.61 43.86
C SER A 72 24.53 4.09 43.67
N ASP A 73 23.87 3.61 42.61
CA ASP A 73 23.78 2.18 42.27
C ASP A 73 24.86 1.72 41.26
N PHE A 74 25.89 2.53 41.00
CA PHE A 74 27.02 2.18 40.12
C PHE A 74 28.03 1.23 40.83
N PRO A 75 28.68 0.32 40.09
CA PRO A 75 29.37 -0.86 40.63
C PRO A 75 30.60 -0.61 41.53
N VAL A 76 30.98 0.65 41.81
CA VAL A 76 32.22 1.01 42.53
C VAL A 76 31.97 1.54 43.95
N HIS A 77 30.80 2.12 44.24
CA HIS A 77 30.45 2.58 45.60
C HIS A 77 29.05 2.10 45.95
N LYS A 78 28.94 1.29 47.01
CA LYS A 78 27.69 0.59 47.32
C LYS A 78 26.59 1.48 47.91
N ASP A 79 26.89 2.61 48.56
CA ASP A 79 25.88 3.42 49.24
C ASP A 79 26.22 4.92 49.23
N PHE A 80 25.20 5.78 49.16
CA PHE A 80 25.35 7.22 49.34
C PHE A 80 25.64 7.52 50.83
N PRO A 81 26.65 8.35 51.18
CA PRO A 81 27.09 8.53 52.56
C PRO A 81 26.16 9.46 53.35
N PHE A 82 24.89 9.08 53.53
CA PHE A 82 23.90 9.86 54.26
C PHE A 82 24.40 10.28 55.65
N TYR A 83 25.19 9.44 56.32
CA TYR A 83 25.78 9.72 57.64
C TYR A 83 26.66 10.99 57.70
N LYS A 84 27.18 11.48 56.57
CA LYS A 84 27.94 12.73 56.47
C LYS A 84 27.06 13.98 56.41
N LEU A 85 25.78 13.84 56.08
CA LEU A 85 24.83 14.95 56.05
C LEU A 85 24.60 15.51 57.48
N SER A 86 24.17 16.75 57.59
CA SER A 86 23.84 17.35 58.88
C SER A 86 22.73 16.59 59.60
N VAL A 87 22.80 16.57 60.93
CA VAL A 87 21.78 15.93 61.77
C VAL A 87 20.40 16.57 61.52
N LYS A 88 20.35 17.88 61.27
CA LYS A 88 19.10 18.59 60.96
C LYS A 88 18.45 18.04 59.70
N LEU A 89 19.20 17.94 58.60
CA LEU A 89 18.66 17.49 57.32
C LEU A 89 18.30 16.00 57.32
N ARG A 90 19.14 15.14 57.93
CA ARG A 90 18.82 13.71 58.05
C ARG A 90 17.57 13.41 58.85
N ASN A 91 17.16 14.29 59.75
CA ASN A 91 15.93 14.13 60.52
C ASN A 91 14.80 15.02 59.99
N ASP A 92 14.98 15.68 58.85
CA ASP A 92 13.93 16.42 58.16
C ASP A 92 13.02 15.44 57.40
N VAL A 93 11.74 15.41 57.78
CA VAL A 93 10.78 14.46 57.22
C VAL A 93 10.57 14.68 55.71
N THR A 94 10.62 15.92 55.25
CA THR A 94 10.39 16.26 53.83
C THR A 94 11.53 15.74 52.97
N PHE A 95 12.77 15.96 53.41
CA PHE A 95 13.97 15.46 52.74
C PHE A 95 14.00 13.93 52.71
N VAL A 96 13.78 13.27 53.86
CA VAL A 96 13.80 11.80 53.93
C VAL A 96 12.70 11.19 53.07
N LYS A 97 11.50 11.78 53.04
CA LYS A 97 10.44 11.36 52.11
C LYS A 97 10.87 11.47 50.66
N GLN A 98 11.48 12.59 50.26
CA GLN A 98 11.94 12.77 48.87
C GLN A 98 12.99 11.72 48.50
N VAL A 99 13.93 11.42 49.40
CA VAL A 99 14.93 10.36 49.17
C VAL A 99 14.26 9.00 48.98
N LEU A 100 13.28 8.65 49.84
CA LEU A 100 12.56 7.38 49.72
C LEU A 100 11.69 7.31 48.46
N LEU A 101 11.01 8.40 48.10
CA LEU A 101 10.16 8.47 46.91
C LEU A 101 10.96 8.37 45.60
N VAL A 102 12.12 9.03 45.54
CA VAL A 102 12.93 9.11 44.32
C VAL A 102 13.92 7.95 44.20
N CYS A 103 14.52 7.54 45.31
CA CYS A 103 15.64 6.59 45.31
C CYS A 103 15.29 5.23 45.92
N ASN A 104 14.18 5.13 46.67
CA ASN A 104 13.83 3.94 47.45
C ASN A 104 14.96 3.43 48.37
N LYS A 105 15.83 4.34 48.84
CA LYS A 105 17.02 4.04 49.65
C LYS A 105 16.71 4.13 51.14
N LEU A 106 16.57 2.98 51.79
CA LEU A 106 16.19 2.86 53.20
C LEU A 106 17.36 3.07 54.18
N ASP A 107 18.60 2.95 53.71
CA ASP A 107 19.84 3.16 54.46
C ASP A 107 19.96 4.59 55.03
N ILE A 108 19.30 5.59 54.43
CA ILE A 108 19.17 6.93 55.03
C ILE A 108 18.65 6.87 56.46
N LEU A 109 17.73 5.94 56.77
CA LEU A 109 17.14 5.79 58.09
C LEU A 109 18.13 5.24 59.13
N GLN A 110 19.19 4.53 58.71
CA GLN A 110 20.28 4.15 59.62
C GLN A 110 21.03 5.38 60.14
N SER A 111 21.08 6.43 59.32
CA SER A 111 21.77 7.68 59.65
C SER A 111 20.90 8.66 60.46
N CYS A 112 19.59 8.40 60.56
CA CYS A 112 18.63 9.19 61.33
C CYS A 112 18.70 8.84 62.82
N THR A 113 19.27 9.71 63.64
CA THR A 113 19.45 9.44 65.08
C THR A 113 18.25 9.81 65.95
N LEU A 114 17.45 10.79 65.53
CA LEU A 114 16.32 11.35 66.30
C LEU A 114 14.96 11.02 65.65
N GLY A 115 14.86 11.10 64.32
CA GLY A 115 13.63 10.88 63.55
C GLY A 115 13.06 9.48 63.75
N VAL A 116 13.91 8.45 63.75
CA VAL A 116 13.48 7.04 63.98
C VAL A 116 12.94 6.77 65.39
N LYS A 117 13.11 7.72 66.32
CA LYS A 117 12.54 7.69 67.68
C LYS A 117 11.31 8.58 67.82
N ASN A 118 10.98 9.38 66.80
CA ASN A 118 9.86 10.30 66.80
C ASN A 118 8.65 9.65 66.10
N LEU A 119 7.50 9.71 66.77
CA LEU A 119 6.26 9.09 66.32
C LEU A 119 5.74 9.70 65.02
N GLU A 120 5.59 11.01 64.96
CA GLU A 120 5.06 11.74 63.80
C GLU A 120 5.97 11.60 62.58
N PHE A 121 7.29 11.67 62.79
CA PHE A 121 8.27 11.38 61.75
C PHE A 121 8.07 9.98 61.17
N MET A 122 7.99 8.96 62.04
CA MET A 122 7.85 7.58 61.57
C MET A 122 6.51 7.30 60.91
N LYS A 123 5.40 7.89 61.39
CA LYS A 123 4.08 7.80 60.73
C LYS A 123 4.14 8.25 59.27
N GLU A 124 4.80 9.37 59.03
CA GLU A 124 4.94 9.97 57.71
C GLU A 124 5.88 9.17 56.79
N ILE A 125 6.94 8.56 57.34
CA ILE A 125 7.89 7.76 56.59
C ILE A 125 7.32 6.39 56.19
N VAL A 126 6.62 5.69 57.09
CA VAL A 126 6.09 4.34 56.78
C VAL A 126 4.97 4.37 55.73
N GLN A 127 4.28 5.51 55.59
CA GLN A 127 3.30 5.71 54.51
C GLN A 127 3.96 5.79 53.13
N VAL A 128 5.22 6.23 53.06
CA VAL A 128 6.02 6.25 51.83
C VAL A 128 6.62 4.87 51.55
N ASN A 129 7.24 4.25 52.56
CA ASN A 129 7.81 2.91 52.47
C ASN A 129 7.64 2.16 53.80
N GLY A 130 6.79 1.14 53.84
CA GLY A 130 6.45 0.38 55.04
C GLY A 130 7.65 -0.38 55.62
N ALA A 131 8.62 -0.78 54.80
CA ALA A 131 9.84 -1.43 55.27
C ALA A 131 10.72 -0.51 56.14
N ALA A 132 10.49 0.81 56.10
CA ALA A 132 11.13 1.77 57.01
C ALA A 132 10.93 1.44 58.49
N LEU A 133 9.85 0.71 58.83
CA LEU A 133 9.60 0.25 60.20
C LEU A 133 10.78 -0.54 60.78
N GLN A 134 11.59 -1.22 59.95
CA GLN A 134 12.81 -1.91 60.38
C GLN A 134 13.75 -1.03 61.21
N TYR A 135 13.87 0.26 60.84
CA TYR A 135 14.79 1.22 61.44
C TYR A 135 14.20 1.98 62.63
N ALA A 136 12.89 1.86 62.84
CA ALA A 136 12.22 2.49 63.96
C ALA A 136 12.74 1.96 65.31
N SER A 137 12.69 2.82 66.33
CA SER A 137 13.04 2.41 67.69
C SER A 137 12.10 1.32 68.23
N TYR A 138 12.56 0.59 69.24
CA TYR A 138 11.77 -0.48 69.87
C TYR A 138 10.41 0.01 70.38
N GLU A 139 10.34 1.22 70.94
CA GLU A 139 9.08 1.79 71.43
C GLU A 139 8.12 2.16 70.29
N ILE A 140 8.64 2.68 69.17
CA ILE A 140 7.82 2.98 67.98
C ILE A 140 7.23 1.71 67.36
N LYS A 141 7.98 0.60 67.35
CA LYS A 141 7.48 -0.69 66.82
C LYS A 141 6.34 -1.32 67.63
N LYS A 142 6.09 -0.82 68.85
CA LYS A 142 4.94 -1.21 69.69
C LYS A 142 3.68 -0.39 69.41
N ASP A 143 3.80 0.69 68.64
CA ASP A 143 2.65 1.52 68.28
C ASP A 143 1.80 0.82 67.21
N LYS A 144 0.54 0.55 67.54
CA LYS A 144 -0.39 -0.17 66.66
C LYS A 144 -0.74 0.64 65.40
N GLU A 145 -0.85 1.96 65.51
CA GLU A 145 -1.21 2.82 64.38
C GLU A 145 -0.10 2.81 63.33
N ILE A 146 1.17 2.96 63.76
CA ILE A 146 2.33 2.88 62.87
C ILE A 146 2.45 1.49 62.24
N ALA A 147 2.25 0.43 63.02
CA ALA A 147 2.28 -0.94 62.49
C ALA A 147 1.22 -1.14 61.40
N LEU A 148 -0.01 -0.68 61.60
CA LEU A 148 -1.09 -0.74 60.61
C LEU A 148 -0.75 0.06 59.35
N LEU A 149 -0.23 1.28 59.48
CA LEU A 149 0.20 2.10 58.35
C LEU A 149 1.30 1.42 57.53
N ALA A 150 2.33 0.89 58.20
CA ALA A 150 3.45 0.22 57.56
C ALA A 150 3.02 -1.04 56.80
N VAL A 151 2.22 -1.90 57.43
CA VAL A 151 1.70 -3.14 56.84
C VAL A 151 0.72 -2.87 55.69
N LYS A 152 -0.10 -1.82 55.81
CA LYS A 152 -1.01 -1.39 54.74
C LYS A 152 -0.25 -0.93 53.49
N GLN A 153 0.93 -0.34 53.66
CA GLN A 153 1.80 0.10 52.57
C GLN A 153 2.56 -1.09 51.95
N ASN A 154 3.16 -1.94 52.78
CA ASN A 154 3.89 -3.14 52.38
C ASN A 154 3.73 -4.22 53.43
N TYR A 155 3.07 -5.33 53.10
CA TYR A 155 2.80 -6.41 54.03
C TYR A 155 4.07 -7.05 54.61
N ASN A 156 5.22 -6.98 53.91
CA ASN A 156 6.51 -7.47 54.43
C ASN A 156 6.98 -6.67 55.66
N ALA A 157 6.47 -5.45 55.88
CA ALA A 157 6.74 -4.68 57.08
C ALA A 157 6.28 -5.40 58.37
N PHE A 158 5.36 -6.36 58.25
CA PHE A 158 4.89 -7.20 59.35
C PHE A 158 6.04 -7.92 60.07
N GLU A 159 7.14 -8.25 59.38
CA GLU A 159 8.33 -8.87 59.97
C GLU A 159 8.95 -8.00 61.08
N TYR A 160 8.86 -6.67 60.94
CA TYR A 160 9.47 -5.68 61.84
C TYR A 160 8.54 -5.17 62.94
N VAL A 161 7.27 -5.56 62.91
CA VAL A 161 6.29 -5.24 63.96
C VAL A 161 6.69 -5.92 65.28
N SER A 162 6.38 -5.29 66.42
CA SER A 162 6.66 -5.90 67.74
C SER A 162 5.94 -7.24 67.94
N GLU A 163 6.55 -8.15 68.70
CA GLU A 163 6.02 -9.51 68.94
C GLU A 163 4.61 -9.56 69.54
N ASN A 164 4.23 -8.54 70.33
CA ASN A 164 2.87 -8.44 70.86
C ASN A 164 1.87 -8.09 69.75
N LEU A 165 2.22 -7.17 68.86
CA LEU A 165 1.37 -6.76 67.74
C LEU A 165 1.34 -7.79 66.59
N LYS A 166 2.36 -8.65 66.47
CA LYS A 166 2.30 -9.81 65.55
C LYS A 166 1.20 -10.82 65.92
N LYS A 167 0.64 -10.75 67.13
CA LYS A 167 -0.51 -11.53 67.59
C LYS A 167 -1.82 -10.74 67.55
N ASP A 168 -1.76 -9.45 67.24
CA ASP A 168 -2.93 -8.59 67.13
C ASP A 168 -3.70 -8.91 65.83
N ARG A 169 -4.98 -9.22 65.98
CA ARG A 169 -5.82 -9.68 64.87
C ARG A 169 -5.95 -8.64 63.76
N ASP A 170 -6.06 -7.36 64.10
CA ASP A 170 -6.27 -6.30 63.10
C ASP A 170 -5.01 -6.10 62.26
N VAL A 171 -3.83 -6.17 62.89
CA VAL A 171 -2.55 -6.05 62.19
C VAL A 171 -2.31 -7.24 61.25
N ILE A 172 -2.60 -8.46 61.71
CA ILE A 172 -2.51 -9.67 60.86
C ILE A 172 -3.48 -9.58 59.69
N GLU A 173 -4.75 -9.23 59.95
CA GLU A 173 -5.76 -9.15 58.91
C GLU A 173 -5.39 -8.09 57.86
N GLN A 174 -4.85 -6.94 58.29
CA GLN A 174 -4.37 -5.91 57.37
C GLN A 174 -3.20 -6.41 56.51
N ALA A 175 -2.30 -7.23 57.05
CA ALA A 175 -1.22 -7.85 56.29
C ALA A 175 -1.74 -8.85 55.26
N VAL A 176 -2.69 -9.70 55.67
CA VAL A 176 -3.34 -10.69 54.81
C VAL A 176 -4.05 -10.01 53.64
N LYS A 177 -4.83 -8.96 53.92
CA LYS A 177 -5.53 -8.16 52.91
C LYS A 177 -4.60 -7.50 51.89
N LYS A 178 -3.31 -7.39 52.18
CA LYS A 178 -2.26 -6.84 51.31
C LYS A 178 -1.40 -7.91 50.62
N GLY A 179 -1.76 -9.18 50.72
CA GLY A 179 -1.05 -10.30 50.09
C GLY A 179 -0.14 -11.09 51.04
N GLY A 180 -0.03 -10.68 52.30
CA GLY A 180 0.78 -11.34 53.33
C GLY A 180 0.12 -12.57 53.98
N LEU A 181 -0.52 -13.44 53.19
CA LEU A 181 -1.29 -14.58 53.73
C LEU A 181 -0.44 -15.52 54.61
N GLN A 182 0.88 -15.57 54.38
CA GLN A 182 1.84 -16.32 55.21
C GLN A 182 1.76 -16.01 56.71
N TYR A 183 1.43 -14.76 57.07
CA TYR A 183 1.29 -14.30 58.45
C TYR A 183 -0.10 -14.58 59.04
N GLY A 184 -1.08 -14.97 58.21
CA GLY A 184 -2.45 -15.25 58.65
C GLY A 184 -2.55 -16.42 59.62
N THR A 185 -3.55 -16.35 60.51
CA THR A 185 -3.95 -17.48 61.36
C THR A 185 -4.55 -18.61 60.51
N SER A 186 -4.72 -19.80 61.11
CA SER A 186 -5.34 -20.95 60.43
C SER A 186 -6.69 -20.59 59.81
N ASP A 187 -7.53 -19.85 60.54
CA ASP A 187 -8.88 -19.49 60.12
C ASP A 187 -8.86 -18.47 58.98
N MET A 188 -7.88 -17.56 58.96
CA MET A 188 -7.69 -16.60 57.86
C MET A 188 -7.19 -17.30 56.59
N LYS A 189 -6.29 -18.27 56.73
CA LYS A 189 -5.78 -19.11 55.62
C LYS A 189 -6.86 -20.03 55.04
N ASP A 190 -7.93 -20.29 55.78
CA ASP A 190 -9.10 -21.06 55.34
C ASP A 190 -10.34 -20.18 55.02
N SER A 191 -10.20 -18.85 55.07
CA SER A 191 -11.26 -17.91 54.69
C SER A 191 -11.18 -17.59 53.19
N LYS A 192 -12.14 -18.08 52.40
CA LYS A 192 -12.17 -17.89 50.95
C LYS A 192 -12.09 -16.41 50.54
N GLU A 193 -12.79 -15.53 51.24
CA GLU A 193 -12.80 -14.08 50.97
C GLU A 193 -11.42 -13.45 51.15
N LEU A 194 -10.78 -13.70 52.30
CA LEU A 194 -9.44 -13.16 52.60
C LEU A 194 -8.37 -13.75 51.68
N VAL A 195 -8.47 -15.04 51.36
CA VAL A 195 -7.54 -15.70 50.44
C VAL A 195 -7.66 -15.13 49.03
N LEU A 196 -8.86 -14.93 48.51
CA LEU A 196 -9.07 -14.31 47.20
C LEU A 196 -8.54 -12.87 47.17
N GLN A 197 -8.78 -12.09 48.22
CA GLN A 197 -8.24 -10.73 48.35
C GLN A 197 -6.70 -10.74 48.38
N ALA A 198 -6.09 -11.64 49.17
CA ALA A 198 -4.65 -11.78 49.26
C ALA A 198 -4.02 -12.18 47.93
N ILE A 199 -4.63 -13.12 47.18
CA ILE A 199 -4.17 -13.55 45.86
C ILE A 199 -4.25 -12.40 44.84
N GLY A 200 -5.28 -11.55 44.93
CA GLY A 200 -5.43 -10.37 44.08
C GLY A 200 -4.30 -9.35 44.25
N GLU A 201 -3.76 -9.21 45.46
CA GLU A 201 -2.62 -8.32 45.76
C GLU A 201 -1.26 -9.02 45.50
N ASN A 202 -1.16 -10.30 45.83
CA ASN A 202 0.04 -11.12 45.60
C ASN A 202 -0.35 -12.57 45.25
N MET A 203 -0.10 -12.98 44.01
CA MET A 203 -0.42 -14.33 43.53
C MET A 203 0.26 -15.46 44.34
N HIS A 204 1.44 -15.21 44.93
CA HIS A 204 2.15 -16.16 45.79
C HIS A 204 1.41 -16.46 47.11
N ALA A 205 0.42 -15.64 47.49
CA ALA A 205 -0.44 -15.91 48.63
C ALA A 205 -1.13 -17.29 48.53
N PHE A 206 -1.41 -17.78 47.32
CA PHE A 206 -2.02 -19.10 47.09
C PHE A 206 -1.28 -20.24 47.80
N GLU A 207 0.06 -20.16 47.91
CA GLU A 207 0.88 -21.19 48.57
C GLU A 207 0.55 -21.38 50.06
N TYR A 208 0.02 -20.34 50.70
CA TYR A 208 -0.32 -20.32 52.13
C TYR A 208 -1.78 -20.62 52.43
N ALA A 209 -2.64 -20.74 51.42
CA ALA A 209 -4.03 -21.10 51.59
C ALA A 209 -4.18 -22.54 52.14
N SER A 210 -5.30 -22.80 52.82
CA SER A 210 -5.62 -24.14 53.31
C SER A 210 -5.69 -25.17 52.18
N GLN A 211 -5.43 -26.45 52.48
CA GLN A 211 -5.52 -27.53 51.49
C GLN A 211 -6.92 -27.64 50.87
N ARG A 212 -7.96 -27.32 51.65
CA ARG A 212 -9.35 -27.25 51.17
C ARG A 212 -9.51 -26.16 50.10
N LEU A 213 -9.03 -24.94 50.36
CA LEU A 213 -9.16 -23.83 49.42
C LEU A 213 -8.24 -23.97 48.20
N LYS A 214 -7.12 -24.69 48.31
CA LYS A 214 -6.31 -25.06 47.14
C LYS A 214 -7.03 -25.99 46.16
N GLN A 215 -8.16 -26.58 46.54
CA GLN A 215 -9.04 -27.37 45.67
C GLN A 215 -10.30 -26.60 45.24
N ASP A 216 -10.52 -25.37 45.73
CA ASP A 216 -11.67 -24.56 45.37
C ASP A 216 -11.51 -23.96 43.96
N GLU A 217 -12.58 -24.06 43.17
CA GLU A 217 -12.59 -23.65 41.77
C GLU A 217 -12.21 -22.17 41.58
N ASP A 218 -12.78 -21.29 42.39
CA ASP A 218 -12.61 -19.84 42.24
C ASP A 218 -11.24 -19.39 42.76
N VAL A 219 -10.76 -20.00 43.84
CA VAL A 219 -9.43 -19.72 44.41
C VAL A 219 -8.32 -20.13 43.44
N VAL A 220 -8.40 -21.33 42.87
CA VAL A 220 -7.42 -21.79 41.86
C VAL A 220 -7.52 -20.92 40.61
N LEU A 221 -8.74 -20.59 40.14
CA LEU A 221 -8.91 -19.73 38.98
C LEU A 221 -8.33 -18.32 39.20
N ALA A 222 -8.39 -17.77 40.41
CA ALA A 222 -7.77 -16.49 40.74
C ALA A 222 -6.24 -16.55 40.66
N ALA A 223 -5.62 -17.62 41.18
CA ALA A 223 -4.17 -17.79 41.27
C ALA A 223 -3.50 -18.25 39.95
N VAL A 224 -4.24 -18.88 39.04
CA VAL A 224 -3.68 -19.41 37.80
C VAL A 224 -3.39 -18.31 36.77
N SER A 225 -2.24 -18.43 36.12
CA SER A 225 -1.72 -17.61 35.04
C SER A 225 -1.05 -18.49 33.96
N TYR A 226 -0.51 -17.87 32.91
CA TYR A 226 0.17 -18.58 31.81
C TYR A 226 1.45 -19.33 32.24
N THR A 227 2.08 -18.97 33.35
CA THR A 227 3.41 -19.48 33.76
C THR A 227 3.35 -20.52 34.88
N ASN A 228 2.19 -20.74 35.52
CA ASN A 228 2.08 -21.54 36.74
C ASN A 228 0.96 -22.61 36.72
N TYR A 229 0.69 -23.25 35.58
CA TYR A 229 -0.35 -24.31 35.48
C TYR A 229 -0.20 -25.49 36.46
N GLN A 230 1.00 -25.70 37.01
CA GLN A 230 1.29 -26.76 37.97
C GLN A 230 0.45 -26.65 39.25
N ILE A 231 -0.06 -25.46 39.58
CA ILE A 231 -0.90 -25.27 40.76
C ILE A 231 -2.30 -25.87 40.61
N ILE A 232 -2.73 -26.23 39.39
CA ILE A 232 -4.06 -26.78 39.12
C ILE A 232 -4.14 -28.23 39.65
N PRO A 233 -4.96 -28.49 40.69
CA PRO A 233 -5.18 -29.82 41.22
C PRO A 233 -5.74 -30.78 40.17
N THR A 234 -5.41 -32.07 40.30
CA THR A 234 -5.81 -33.09 39.33
C THR A 234 -7.33 -33.19 39.18
N ASN A 235 -8.11 -33.12 40.26
CA ASN A 235 -9.57 -33.15 40.23
C ASN A 235 -10.18 -32.00 39.41
N LEU A 236 -9.61 -30.78 39.47
CA LEU A 236 -10.12 -29.65 38.70
C LEU A 236 -9.86 -29.80 37.18
N ARG A 237 -8.86 -30.58 36.77
CA ARG A 237 -8.62 -30.89 35.34
C ARG A 237 -9.72 -31.76 34.71
N TYR A 238 -10.52 -32.44 35.54
CA TYR A 238 -11.71 -33.18 35.12
C TYR A 238 -13.00 -32.36 35.24
N SER A 239 -12.95 -31.19 35.89
CA SER A 239 -14.13 -30.35 36.10
C SER A 239 -14.46 -29.57 34.83
N ARG A 240 -15.61 -29.89 34.22
CA ARG A 240 -16.13 -29.16 33.04
C ARG A 240 -16.25 -27.66 33.30
N SER A 241 -16.84 -27.27 34.43
CA SER A 241 -17.06 -25.86 34.79
C SER A 241 -15.74 -25.10 34.92
N PHE A 242 -14.78 -25.67 35.66
CA PHE A 242 -13.46 -25.08 35.84
C PHE A 242 -12.75 -24.92 34.51
N CYS A 243 -12.66 -25.99 33.72
CA CYS A 243 -11.94 -25.98 32.44
C CYS A 243 -12.50 -24.93 31.48
N LEU A 244 -13.83 -24.76 31.39
CA LEU A 244 -14.44 -23.69 30.57
C LEU A 244 -14.03 -22.30 31.07
N LYS A 245 -14.12 -22.03 32.38
CA LYS A 245 -13.72 -20.72 32.95
C LYS A 245 -12.22 -20.46 32.78
N PHE A 246 -11.40 -21.50 32.95
CA PHE A 246 -9.95 -21.44 32.83
C PHE A 246 -9.53 -21.16 31.39
N VAL A 247 -10.09 -21.88 30.41
CA VAL A 247 -9.88 -21.61 28.97
C VAL A 247 -10.41 -20.23 28.59
N LYS A 248 -11.52 -19.77 29.16
CA LYS A 248 -12.01 -18.40 28.93
C LYS A 248 -11.05 -17.33 29.45
N LYS A 249 -10.36 -17.57 30.58
CA LYS A 249 -9.37 -16.66 31.18
C LYS A 249 -8.04 -16.64 30.43
N ILE A 250 -7.55 -17.80 30.00
CA ILE A 250 -6.18 -18.00 29.47
C ILE A 250 -6.15 -18.29 27.96
N GLY A 251 -7.30 -18.54 27.33
CA GLY A 251 -7.39 -18.94 25.93
C GLY A 251 -7.11 -20.42 25.68
N PHE A 252 -7.15 -20.81 24.41
CA PHE A 252 -7.19 -22.22 24.01
C PHE A 252 -5.95 -23.06 24.37
N LYS A 253 -4.78 -22.44 24.60
CA LYS A 253 -3.58 -23.14 25.08
C LYS A 253 -3.79 -23.85 26.43
N ALA A 254 -4.73 -23.34 27.23
CA ALA A 254 -5.13 -23.94 28.50
C ALA A 254 -5.76 -25.34 28.35
N THR A 255 -6.26 -25.69 27.17
CA THR A 255 -6.85 -27.02 26.90
C THR A 255 -5.85 -28.17 27.13
N SER A 256 -4.54 -27.90 26.99
CA SER A 256 -3.46 -28.86 27.31
C SER A 256 -3.45 -29.34 28.77
N GLN A 257 -4.07 -28.58 29.68
CA GLN A 257 -4.16 -28.94 31.10
C GLN A 257 -5.49 -29.62 31.46
N CYS A 258 -6.45 -29.66 30.53
CA CYS A 258 -7.70 -30.38 30.72
C CYS A 258 -7.43 -31.89 30.60
N SER A 259 -8.21 -32.71 31.31
CA SER A 259 -8.04 -34.16 31.23
C SER A 259 -8.35 -34.69 29.82
N GLU A 260 -7.65 -35.74 29.40
CA GLU A 260 -7.89 -36.40 28.11
C GLU A 260 -9.33 -36.94 28.01
N SER A 261 -9.89 -37.44 29.12
CA SER A 261 -11.28 -37.90 29.19
C SER A 261 -12.28 -36.80 28.85
N LEU A 262 -12.04 -35.57 29.33
CA LEU A 262 -12.90 -34.43 29.07
C LEU A 262 -12.68 -33.89 27.65
N MET A 263 -11.43 -33.83 27.19
CA MET A 263 -11.11 -33.44 25.80
C MET A 263 -11.61 -34.45 24.76
N SER A 264 -11.93 -35.68 25.17
CA SER A 264 -12.53 -36.70 24.32
C SER A 264 -14.07 -36.64 24.29
N ASP A 265 -14.72 -35.80 25.11
CA ASP A 265 -16.16 -35.57 25.08
C ASP A 265 -16.51 -34.56 23.95
N PRO A 266 -17.25 -34.98 22.90
CA PRO A 266 -17.65 -34.10 21.81
C PRO A 266 -18.43 -32.87 22.27
N SER A 267 -19.30 -33.03 23.28
CA SER A 267 -20.13 -31.92 23.76
C SER A 267 -19.28 -30.82 24.39
N PHE A 268 -18.26 -31.23 25.16
CA PHE A 268 -17.33 -30.31 25.80
C PHE A 268 -16.52 -29.52 24.78
N VAL A 269 -15.99 -30.22 23.78
CA VAL A 269 -15.18 -29.59 22.74
C VAL A 269 -16.00 -28.60 21.92
N LEU A 270 -17.26 -28.91 21.62
CA LEU A 270 -18.14 -27.98 20.93
C LEU A 270 -18.43 -26.73 21.77
N GLU A 271 -18.60 -26.86 23.09
CA GLU A 271 -18.71 -25.72 24.02
C GLU A 271 -17.43 -24.91 24.08
N LEU A 272 -16.26 -25.56 24.11
CA LEU A 272 -14.96 -24.87 24.04
C LEU A 272 -14.84 -24.05 22.77
N LEU A 273 -15.20 -24.61 21.61
CA LEU A 273 -15.13 -23.92 20.33
C LEU A 273 -16.05 -22.70 20.23
N ASP A 274 -17.09 -22.63 21.07
CA ASP A 274 -17.97 -21.46 21.19
C ASP A 274 -17.38 -20.36 22.09
N LEU A 275 -16.32 -20.64 22.84
CA LEU A 275 -15.59 -19.64 23.60
C LEU A 275 -14.79 -18.77 22.61
N LYS A 276 -15.18 -17.49 22.47
CA LYS A 276 -14.46 -16.51 21.65
C LYS A 276 -13.15 -16.03 22.31
N CYS A 277 -12.24 -16.94 22.63
CA CYS A 277 -11.08 -16.69 23.50
C CYS A 277 -9.70 -16.92 22.86
N GLY A 278 -9.56 -16.73 21.54
CA GLY A 278 -8.25 -16.67 20.88
C GLY A 278 -8.16 -17.46 19.58
N LYS A 279 -6.92 -17.74 19.15
CA LYS A 279 -6.68 -18.55 17.95
C LYS A 279 -7.01 -20.01 18.25
N CYS A 280 -8.02 -20.46 17.53
CA CYS A 280 -8.60 -21.78 17.57
C CYS A 280 -7.58 -22.90 17.26
N THR A 281 -6.50 -22.58 16.52
CA THR A 281 -5.36 -23.49 16.24
C THR A 281 -4.60 -23.96 17.48
N ASP A 282 -4.76 -23.29 18.63
CA ASP A 282 -4.10 -23.64 19.88
C ASP A 282 -4.85 -24.74 20.67
N ILE A 283 -6.01 -25.21 20.19
CA ILE A 283 -6.79 -26.27 20.85
C ILE A 283 -6.11 -27.62 20.62
N SER A 284 -5.83 -28.32 21.72
CA SER A 284 -5.35 -29.70 21.66
C SER A 284 -6.52 -30.68 21.52
N LEU A 285 -6.80 -31.12 20.30
CA LEU A 285 -7.90 -32.05 20.02
C LEU A 285 -7.41 -33.50 19.89
N PRO A 286 -8.01 -34.45 20.64
CA PRO A 286 -7.76 -35.88 20.44
C PRO A 286 -8.20 -36.37 19.07
N LYS A 287 -7.40 -37.26 18.45
CA LYS A 287 -7.76 -37.89 17.16
C LYS A 287 -9.05 -38.70 17.23
N SER A 288 -9.36 -39.26 18.40
CA SER A 288 -10.56 -40.08 18.64
C SER A 288 -11.88 -39.35 18.35
N LEU A 289 -11.92 -38.01 18.51
CA LEU A 289 -13.09 -37.19 18.18
C LEU A 289 -13.45 -37.23 16.70
N MET A 290 -12.46 -37.49 15.84
CA MET A 290 -12.66 -37.53 14.39
C MET A 290 -13.20 -38.88 13.90
N ASN A 291 -13.36 -39.86 14.80
CA ASN A 291 -13.93 -41.17 14.45
C ASN A 291 -15.45 -41.09 14.21
N ASP A 292 -16.16 -40.21 14.93
CA ASP A 292 -17.58 -39.97 14.69
C ASP A 292 -17.75 -38.88 13.64
N ARG A 293 -18.31 -39.26 12.48
CA ARG A 293 -18.56 -38.38 11.33
C ARG A 293 -19.35 -37.13 11.71
N SER A 294 -20.40 -37.29 12.51
CA SER A 294 -21.31 -36.20 12.87
C SER A 294 -20.62 -35.16 13.77
N VAL A 295 -19.75 -35.63 14.66
CA VAL A 295 -18.93 -34.79 15.54
C VAL A 295 -17.83 -34.11 14.73
N ALA A 296 -17.09 -34.86 13.93
CA ALA A 296 -16.02 -34.34 13.07
C ALA A 296 -16.50 -33.19 12.18
N LEU A 297 -17.68 -33.34 11.55
CA LEU A 297 -18.29 -32.30 10.73
C LEU A 297 -18.58 -31.02 11.54
N LYS A 298 -19.20 -31.15 12.73
CA LYS A 298 -19.49 -29.98 13.59
C LYS A 298 -18.21 -29.27 14.05
N ILE A 299 -17.17 -30.04 14.38
CA ILE A 299 -15.86 -29.49 14.76
C ILE A 299 -15.25 -28.75 13.57
N ILE A 300 -15.19 -29.36 12.38
CA ILE A 300 -14.61 -28.75 11.17
C ILE A 300 -15.37 -27.47 10.76
N GLN A 301 -16.70 -27.48 10.84
CA GLN A 301 -17.51 -26.31 10.52
C GLN A 301 -17.23 -25.10 11.40
N LYS A 302 -16.86 -25.33 12.68
CA LYS A 302 -16.41 -24.27 13.60
C LYS A 302 -14.90 -24.04 13.53
N HIS A 303 -14.14 -25.05 13.11
CA HIS A 303 -12.68 -25.11 13.18
C HIS A 303 -12.06 -25.86 12.00
N PRO A 304 -11.89 -25.22 10.82
CA PRO A 304 -11.43 -25.91 9.61
C PRO A 304 -10.07 -26.59 9.74
N PHE A 305 -9.13 -25.99 10.48
CA PHE A 305 -7.80 -26.56 10.74
C PHE A 305 -7.82 -27.86 11.57
N SER A 306 -8.95 -28.26 12.17
CA SER A 306 -9.06 -29.54 12.87
C SER A 306 -8.96 -30.74 11.93
N VAL A 307 -9.17 -30.54 10.62
CA VAL A 307 -9.06 -31.61 9.62
C VAL A 307 -7.64 -32.19 9.52
N LEU A 308 -6.62 -31.51 10.07
CA LEU A 308 -5.26 -32.04 10.18
C LEU A 308 -5.15 -33.31 11.05
N LEU A 309 -6.18 -33.60 11.86
CA LEU A 309 -6.30 -34.86 12.58
C LEU A 309 -6.74 -36.02 11.66
N CYS A 310 -7.40 -35.71 10.55
CA CYS A 310 -7.88 -36.65 9.55
C CYS A 310 -7.57 -36.16 8.11
N PRO A 311 -6.29 -35.89 7.76
CA PRO A 311 -5.93 -35.17 6.53
C PRO A 311 -6.17 -35.98 5.25
N ASN A 312 -6.47 -37.27 5.37
CA ASN A 312 -6.78 -38.19 4.27
C ASN A 312 -8.28 -38.28 3.97
N ASP A 313 -9.15 -37.72 4.82
CA ASP A 313 -10.60 -37.83 4.66
C ASP A 313 -11.11 -36.79 3.66
N ARG A 314 -11.31 -37.23 2.42
CA ARG A 314 -11.67 -36.37 1.28
C ARG A 314 -12.84 -35.42 1.58
N GLU A 315 -13.94 -35.97 2.08
CA GLU A 315 -15.17 -35.21 2.31
C GLU A 315 -15.03 -34.21 3.46
N LEU A 316 -14.35 -34.59 4.55
CA LEU A 316 -14.08 -33.65 5.66
C LEU A 316 -13.11 -32.54 5.23
N VAL A 317 -12.12 -32.87 4.40
CA VAL A 317 -11.22 -31.90 3.79
C VAL A 317 -11.99 -30.92 2.91
N ILE A 318 -12.90 -31.40 2.06
CA ILE A 318 -13.75 -30.54 1.23
C ILE A 318 -14.54 -29.55 2.10
N GLU A 319 -15.16 -30.02 3.18
CA GLU A 319 -15.93 -29.15 4.07
C GLU A 319 -15.03 -28.13 4.79
N ALA A 320 -13.82 -28.52 5.19
CA ALA A 320 -12.84 -27.60 5.76
C ALA A 320 -12.43 -26.51 4.75
N VAL A 321 -12.12 -26.89 3.50
CA VAL A 321 -11.67 -25.98 2.44
C VAL A 321 -12.75 -24.97 2.04
N LYS A 322 -14.03 -25.38 2.05
CA LYS A 322 -15.17 -24.45 1.83
C LYS A 322 -15.21 -23.30 2.83
N ARG A 323 -14.64 -23.48 4.02
CA ARG A 323 -14.61 -22.46 5.08
C ARG A 323 -13.30 -21.68 5.09
N ASP A 324 -12.19 -22.36 4.83
CA ASP A 324 -10.85 -21.76 4.81
C ASP A 324 -9.98 -22.51 3.82
N ILE A 325 -9.46 -21.85 2.78
CA ILE A 325 -8.64 -22.52 1.77
C ILE A 325 -7.22 -22.81 2.31
N SER A 326 -6.78 -22.09 3.35
CA SER A 326 -5.41 -22.18 3.89
C SER A 326 -5.09 -23.50 4.62
N VAL A 327 -6.09 -24.36 4.83
CA VAL A 327 -5.89 -25.74 5.31
C VAL A 327 -5.28 -26.63 4.22
N LEU A 328 -5.59 -26.36 2.95
CA LEU A 328 -5.24 -27.23 1.82
C LEU A 328 -3.73 -27.59 1.74
N PRO A 329 -2.75 -26.69 1.96
CA PRO A 329 -1.31 -27.07 1.99
C PRO A 329 -0.97 -28.25 2.90
N ASN A 330 -1.73 -28.41 3.99
CA ASN A 330 -1.44 -29.32 5.10
C ASN A 330 -2.23 -30.63 5.02
N VAL A 331 -3.08 -30.82 4.01
CA VAL A 331 -3.81 -32.08 3.80
C VAL A 331 -2.96 -33.09 3.04
N ALA A 332 -3.45 -34.34 3.01
CA ALA A 332 -2.73 -35.47 2.44
C ALA A 332 -2.25 -35.21 1.01
N TYR A 333 -0.98 -35.54 0.77
CA TYR A 333 -0.37 -35.44 -0.55
C TYR A 333 -1.14 -36.24 -1.62
N SER A 334 -1.66 -37.41 -1.24
CA SER A 334 -2.45 -38.28 -2.13
C SER A 334 -3.70 -37.58 -2.67
N LEU A 335 -4.43 -36.84 -1.83
CA LEU A 335 -5.59 -36.07 -2.26
C LEU A 335 -5.19 -34.92 -3.17
N ARG A 336 -4.13 -34.18 -2.84
CA ARG A 336 -3.66 -33.03 -3.63
C ARG A 336 -3.12 -33.39 -5.02
N ARG A 337 -2.92 -34.68 -5.28
CA ARG A 337 -2.51 -35.23 -6.58
C ARG A 337 -3.67 -35.93 -7.32
N ASP A 338 -4.83 -36.11 -6.67
CA ASP A 338 -6.02 -36.66 -7.31
C ASP A 338 -6.70 -35.61 -8.20
N PHE A 339 -6.85 -35.93 -9.49
CA PHE A 339 -7.42 -35.04 -10.49
C PHE A 339 -8.89 -34.68 -10.20
N SER A 340 -9.69 -35.64 -9.74
CA SER A 340 -11.11 -35.41 -9.40
C SER A 340 -11.23 -34.50 -8.18
N PHE A 341 -10.37 -34.71 -7.18
CA PHE A 341 -10.30 -33.84 -6.01
C PHE A 341 -9.86 -32.43 -6.42
N GLY A 342 -8.85 -32.30 -7.29
CA GLY A 342 -8.40 -31.03 -7.84
C GLY A 342 -9.54 -30.22 -8.49
N LYS A 343 -10.40 -30.88 -9.27
CA LYS A 343 -11.60 -30.23 -9.85
C LYS A 343 -12.55 -29.72 -8.78
N GLU A 344 -12.87 -30.52 -7.77
CA GLU A 344 -13.74 -30.12 -6.66
C GLU A 344 -13.15 -28.95 -5.86
N MET A 345 -11.83 -28.88 -5.69
CA MET A 345 -11.18 -27.74 -5.05
C MET A 345 -11.33 -26.47 -5.89
N ILE A 346 -11.13 -26.57 -7.20
CA ILE A 346 -11.33 -25.46 -8.15
C ILE A 346 -12.80 -25.03 -8.20
N ASP A 347 -13.75 -25.97 -8.02
CA ASP A 347 -15.17 -25.68 -7.88
C ASP A 347 -15.47 -24.82 -6.65
N ILE A 348 -14.77 -25.03 -5.54
CA ILE A 348 -14.88 -24.21 -4.33
C ILE A 348 -14.26 -22.83 -4.58
N HIS A 349 -12.99 -22.80 -5.04
CA HIS A 349 -12.28 -21.57 -5.34
C HIS A 349 -11.09 -21.80 -6.29
N PRO A 350 -10.94 -21.04 -7.39
CA PRO A 350 -9.85 -21.23 -8.35
C PRO A 350 -8.44 -21.13 -7.77
N ASP A 351 -8.19 -20.25 -6.78
CA ASP A 351 -6.89 -20.14 -6.09
C ASP A 351 -6.42 -21.42 -5.37
N THR A 352 -7.31 -22.39 -5.14
CA THR A 352 -6.91 -23.71 -4.62
C THR A 352 -5.88 -24.40 -5.52
N LEU A 353 -5.84 -24.05 -6.81
CA LEU A 353 -4.86 -24.51 -7.78
C LEU A 353 -3.42 -24.38 -7.24
N LEU A 354 -3.10 -23.31 -6.49
CA LEU A 354 -1.78 -23.08 -5.89
C LEU A 354 -1.31 -24.24 -5.01
N TYR A 355 -2.24 -24.89 -4.31
CA TYR A 355 -1.93 -25.89 -3.29
C TYR A 355 -1.95 -27.32 -3.82
N LEU A 356 -2.41 -27.52 -5.06
CA LEU A 356 -2.39 -28.82 -5.73
C LEU A 356 -0.95 -29.25 -6.08
N ASP A 357 -0.76 -30.56 -6.22
CA ASP A 357 0.52 -31.14 -6.61
C ASP A 357 1.00 -30.56 -7.96
N ALA A 358 2.32 -30.47 -8.13
CA ALA A 358 2.93 -29.90 -9.33
C ALA A 358 2.47 -30.61 -10.62
N VAL A 359 2.27 -31.94 -10.56
CA VAL A 359 1.79 -32.72 -11.72
C VAL A 359 0.40 -32.27 -12.16
N LEU A 360 -0.49 -31.93 -11.23
CA LEU A 360 -1.82 -31.41 -11.56
C LEU A 360 -1.76 -29.95 -12.04
N ARG A 361 -0.85 -29.15 -11.48
CA ARG A 361 -0.63 -27.75 -11.92
C ARG A 361 -0.03 -27.63 -13.31
N GLU A 362 0.51 -28.71 -13.88
CA GLU A 362 0.97 -28.78 -15.28
C GLU A 362 -0.05 -29.49 -16.20
N ASN A 363 -1.11 -30.08 -15.64
CA ASN A 363 -2.10 -30.80 -16.40
C ASN A 363 -3.00 -29.83 -17.19
N VAL A 364 -2.94 -29.91 -18.52
CA VAL A 364 -3.65 -29.00 -19.44
C VAL A 364 -5.16 -29.01 -19.24
N ASP A 365 -5.77 -30.19 -19.06
CA ASP A 365 -7.23 -30.31 -18.89
C ASP A 365 -7.71 -29.64 -17.59
N LEU A 366 -6.95 -29.80 -16.51
CA LEU A 366 -7.26 -29.17 -15.23
C LEU A 366 -7.06 -27.66 -15.29
N LEU A 367 -5.98 -27.20 -15.93
CA LEU A 367 -5.70 -25.79 -16.12
C LEU A 367 -6.76 -25.10 -16.98
N LEU A 368 -7.17 -25.71 -18.10
CA LEU A 368 -8.27 -25.21 -18.93
C LEU A 368 -9.57 -25.13 -18.13
N TYR A 369 -9.85 -26.12 -17.29
CA TYR A 369 -11.01 -26.12 -16.41
C TYR A 369 -10.96 -24.96 -15.40
N ALA A 370 -9.81 -24.73 -14.76
CA ALA A 370 -9.62 -23.66 -13.79
C ALA A 370 -9.72 -22.26 -14.43
N VAL A 371 -9.04 -22.08 -15.55
CA VAL A 371 -8.98 -20.82 -16.30
C VAL A 371 -10.35 -20.41 -16.84
N LYS A 372 -11.18 -21.37 -17.25
CA LYS A 372 -12.57 -21.09 -17.66
C LYS A 372 -13.44 -20.53 -16.53
N LYS A 373 -13.09 -20.80 -15.27
CA LYS A 373 -13.75 -20.20 -14.11
C LYS A 373 -13.14 -18.85 -13.73
N ASP A 374 -11.82 -18.80 -13.61
CA ASP A 374 -11.05 -17.60 -13.32
C ASP A 374 -9.70 -17.61 -14.07
N GLY A 375 -9.55 -16.73 -15.05
CA GLY A 375 -8.36 -16.59 -15.87
C GLY A 375 -7.15 -16.11 -15.05
N MET A 376 -7.36 -15.43 -13.92
CA MET A 376 -6.26 -14.98 -13.05
C MET A 376 -5.71 -16.08 -12.15
N CYS A 377 -6.37 -17.24 -12.03
CA CYS A 377 -5.82 -18.38 -11.29
C CYS A 377 -4.47 -18.86 -11.88
N ILE A 378 -4.23 -18.52 -13.15
CA ILE A 378 -3.00 -18.81 -13.89
C ILE A 378 -1.75 -18.20 -13.23
N ARG A 379 -1.90 -17.18 -12.38
CA ARG A 379 -0.80 -16.55 -11.61
C ARG A 379 -0.03 -17.52 -10.70
N PHE A 380 -0.66 -18.63 -10.34
CA PHE A 380 -0.08 -19.65 -9.46
C PHE A 380 0.67 -20.75 -10.21
N VAL A 381 0.68 -20.67 -11.54
CA VAL A 381 1.36 -21.59 -12.44
C VAL A 381 2.21 -20.79 -13.44
N MET A 382 3.10 -21.48 -14.16
CA MET A 382 3.85 -20.89 -15.26
C MET A 382 3.54 -21.67 -16.54
N PRO A 383 2.36 -21.43 -17.16
CA PRO A 383 1.89 -22.26 -18.25
C PRO A 383 2.72 -22.02 -19.49
N SER A 384 3.12 -23.13 -20.09
CA SER A 384 3.79 -23.15 -21.40
C SER A 384 2.85 -23.57 -22.53
N ASN A 385 1.62 -23.98 -22.19
CA ASN A 385 0.60 -24.35 -23.17
C ASN A 385 -0.12 -23.10 -23.70
N LYS A 386 -0.07 -22.89 -25.02
CA LYS A 386 -0.70 -21.75 -25.73
C LYS A 386 -2.21 -21.66 -25.49
N GLU A 387 -2.90 -22.79 -25.46
CA GLU A 387 -4.36 -22.84 -25.32
C GLU A 387 -4.81 -22.37 -23.94
N VAL A 388 -4.13 -22.83 -22.89
CA VAL A 388 -4.40 -22.41 -21.50
C VAL A 388 -4.22 -20.90 -21.34
N VAL A 389 -3.12 -20.35 -21.84
CA VAL A 389 -2.84 -18.90 -21.74
C VAL A 389 -3.84 -18.10 -22.57
N ARG A 390 -4.17 -18.55 -23.79
CA ARG A 390 -5.17 -17.89 -24.63
C ARG A 390 -6.53 -17.82 -23.93
N GLU A 391 -6.99 -18.92 -23.36
CA GLU A 391 -8.28 -18.93 -22.64
C GLU A 391 -8.25 -18.02 -21.41
N ALA A 392 -7.11 -17.93 -20.72
CA ALA A 392 -6.94 -17.05 -19.57
C ALA A 392 -6.95 -15.57 -19.97
N VAL A 393 -6.31 -15.23 -21.09
CA VAL A 393 -6.29 -13.86 -21.62
C VAL A 393 -7.67 -13.44 -22.13
N LYS A 394 -8.44 -14.35 -22.74
CA LYS A 394 -9.83 -14.10 -23.13
C LYS A 394 -10.71 -13.76 -21.93
N GLN A 395 -10.47 -14.44 -20.81
CA GLN A 395 -11.24 -14.25 -19.57
C GLN A 395 -10.77 -13.00 -18.81
N ASN A 396 -9.45 -12.79 -18.71
CA ASN A 396 -8.84 -11.59 -18.15
C ASN A 396 -7.58 -11.16 -18.96
N PRO A 397 -7.62 -9.99 -19.65
CA PRO A 397 -6.50 -9.45 -20.43
C PRO A 397 -5.15 -9.31 -19.70
N GLU A 398 -5.14 -9.22 -18.37
CA GLU A 398 -3.91 -9.12 -17.57
C GLU A 398 -3.20 -10.46 -17.37
N ALA A 399 -3.87 -11.59 -17.64
CA ALA A 399 -3.33 -12.93 -17.47
C ALA A 399 -2.06 -13.18 -18.31
N ILE A 400 -1.88 -12.43 -19.41
CA ILE A 400 -0.71 -12.52 -20.30
C ILE A 400 0.62 -12.31 -19.56
N GLN A 401 0.61 -11.57 -18.46
CA GLN A 401 1.81 -11.33 -17.64
C GLN A 401 2.36 -12.62 -17.02
N PHE A 402 1.54 -13.66 -16.85
CA PHE A 402 1.93 -14.93 -16.24
C PHE A 402 2.32 -16.00 -17.26
N ALA A 403 2.23 -15.71 -18.56
CA ALA A 403 2.73 -16.61 -19.60
C ALA A 403 4.23 -16.91 -19.37
N SER A 404 4.63 -18.15 -19.67
CA SER A 404 6.04 -18.55 -19.57
C SER A 404 6.94 -17.69 -20.46
N SER A 405 8.23 -17.65 -20.12
CA SER A 405 9.23 -16.93 -20.93
C SER A 405 9.33 -17.46 -22.36
N THR A 406 9.01 -18.74 -22.59
CA THR A 406 8.99 -19.36 -23.93
C THR A 406 7.87 -18.76 -24.79
N LEU A 407 6.66 -18.66 -24.25
CA LEU A 407 5.52 -18.05 -24.94
C LEU A 407 5.69 -16.55 -25.17
N LYS A 408 6.30 -15.84 -24.21
CA LYS A 408 6.60 -14.40 -24.35
C LYS A 408 7.64 -14.10 -25.44
N LYS A 409 8.43 -15.09 -25.86
CA LYS A 409 9.38 -14.99 -26.98
C LYS A 409 8.77 -15.42 -28.31
N ASP A 410 7.61 -16.06 -28.29
CA ASP A 410 6.94 -16.55 -29.49
C ASP A 410 6.20 -15.39 -30.18
N GLU A 411 6.77 -14.92 -31.29
CA GLU A 411 6.25 -13.78 -32.06
C GLU A 411 4.79 -14.00 -32.49
N GLU A 412 4.49 -15.18 -33.04
CA GLU A 412 3.17 -15.52 -33.57
C GLU A 412 2.14 -15.54 -32.46
N PHE A 413 2.47 -16.17 -31.33
CA PHE A 413 1.58 -16.22 -30.17
C PHE A 413 1.34 -14.83 -29.57
N MET A 414 2.40 -14.01 -29.43
CA MET A 414 2.23 -12.66 -28.87
C MET A 414 1.42 -11.74 -29.79
N LEU A 415 1.57 -11.87 -31.12
CA LEU A 415 0.73 -11.17 -32.09
C LEU A 415 -0.72 -11.66 -32.05
N GLU A 416 -0.96 -12.96 -31.86
CA GLU A 416 -2.31 -13.49 -31.64
C GLU A 416 -2.94 -12.86 -30.39
N MET A 417 -2.18 -12.74 -29.29
CA MET A 417 -2.68 -12.15 -28.04
C MET A 417 -3.04 -10.66 -28.16
N MET A 418 -2.50 -9.93 -29.14
CA MET A 418 -2.85 -8.52 -29.40
C MET A 418 -4.33 -8.33 -29.73
N GLU A 419 -4.98 -9.35 -30.29
CA GLU A 419 -6.42 -9.33 -30.59
C GLU A 419 -7.26 -9.25 -29.31
N TYR A 420 -6.74 -9.79 -28.21
CA TYR A 420 -7.41 -9.82 -26.92
C TYR A 420 -6.91 -8.72 -25.97
N THR A 421 -5.61 -8.37 -26.00
CA THR A 421 -5.02 -7.41 -25.06
C THR A 421 -3.82 -6.65 -25.63
N PRO A 422 -3.78 -5.30 -25.52
CA PRO A 422 -2.60 -4.52 -25.88
C PRO A 422 -1.42 -4.75 -24.91
N LEU A 423 -1.68 -5.29 -23.71
CA LEU A 423 -0.65 -5.64 -22.73
C LEU A 423 0.30 -6.72 -23.24
N ALA A 424 -0.08 -7.48 -24.27
CA ALA A 424 0.79 -8.45 -24.92
C ALA A 424 2.11 -7.80 -25.38
N LEU A 425 2.08 -6.55 -25.88
CA LEU A 425 3.32 -5.86 -26.26
C LEU A 425 4.21 -5.59 -25.04
N ARG A 426 3.61 -5.11 -23.94
CA ARG A 426 4.33 -4.82 -22.69
C ARG A 426 5.05 -6.04 -22.12
N TYR A 427 4.40 -7.20 -22.19
CA TYR A 427 4.91 -8.45 -21.58
C TYR A 427 5.64 -9.36 -22.56
N ALA A 428 5.76 -8.98 -23.83
CA ALA A 428 6.63 -9.64 -24.79
C ALA A 428 8.10 -9.59 -24.31
N SER A 429 8.90 -10.53 -24.80
CA SER A 429 10.33 -10.56 -24.52
C SER A 429 11.00 -9.24 -24.94
N PHE A 430 12.13 -8.92 -24.30
CA PHE A 430 12.90 -7.73 -24.67
C PHE A 430 13.26 -7.73 -26.16
N ASP A 431 13.70 -8.87 -26.70
CA ASP A 431 14.06 -9.04 -28.11
C ASP A 431 12.91 -8.68 -29.05
N LEU A 432 11.67 -9.05 -28.70
CA LEU A 432 10.49 -8.68 -29.49
C LEU A 432 10.14 -7.19 -29.32
N ARG A 433 10.22 -6.63 -28.11
CA ARG A 433 9.90 -5.22 -27.86
C ARG A 433 10.84 -4.24 -28.56
N VAL A 434 12.12 -4.60 -28.74
CA VAL A 434 13.08 -3.80 -29.51
C VAL A 434 13.03 -4.10 -31.01
N ASN A 435 12.37 -5.17 -31.43
CA ASN A 435 12.19 -5.48 -32.84
C ASN A 435 11.11 -4.55 -33.42
N LYS A 436 11.56 -3.53 -34.16
CA LYS A 436 10.68 -2.54 -34.78
C LYS A 436 9.61 -3.16 -35.69
N GLU A 437 9.91 -4.27 -36.36
CA GLU A 437 8.94 -4.97 -37.20
C GLU A 437 7.82 -5.59 -36.34
N PHE A 438 8.16 -6.26 -35.24
CA PHE A 438 7.17 -6.83 -34.33
C PHE A 438 6.31 -5.74 -33.67
N VAL A 439 6.93 -4.64 -33.23
CA VAL A 439 6.21 -3.51 -32.64
C VAL A 439 5.26 -2.90 -33.66
N ALA A 440 5.69 -2.71 -34.91
CA ALA A 440 4.83 -2.24 -35.99
C ALA A 440 3.64 -3.18 -36.22
N LYS A 441 3.87 -4.50 -36.37
CA LYS A 441 2.79 -5.50 -36.49
C LYS A 441 1.81 -5.45 -35.30
N SER A 442 2.33 -5.25 -34.08
CA SER A 442 1.55 -5.20 -32.85
C SER A 442 0.62 -3.98 -32.81
N VAL A 443 1.15 -2.79 -33.13
CA VAL A 443 0.36 -1.53 -33.18
C VAL A 443 -0.67 -1.58 -34.30
N MET A 444 -0.34 -2.21 -35.43
CA MET A 444 -1.28 -2.41 -36.54
C MET A 444 -2.44 -3.34 -36.16
N LYS A 445 -2.18 -4.40 -35.37
CA LYS A 445 -3.25 -5.27 -34.84
C LYS A 445 -4.07 -4.60 -33.74
N ASN A 446 -3.43 -3.84 -32.85
CA ASN A 446 -4.08 -3.16 -31.74
C ASN A 446 -3.45 -1.79 -31.48
N GLU A 447 -4.14 -0.72 -31.89
CA GLU A 447 -3.64 0.65 -31.81
C GLU A 447 -3.27 1.08 -30.38
N LYS A 448 -3.99 0.53 -29.38
CA LYS A 448 -3.72 0.79 -27.96
C LYS A 448 -2.40 0.19 -27.50
N ALA A 449 -1.79 -0.75 -28.24
CA ALA A 449 -0.47 -1.27 -27.92
C ALA A 449 0.62 -0.19 -28.01
N SER A 450 0.40 0.88 -28.79
CA SER A 450 1.36 1.99 -28.94
C SER A 450 1.81 2.61 -27.61
N ILE A 451 0.95 2.60 -26.57
CA ILE A 451 1.28 3.12 -25.23
C ILE A 451 2.36 2.30 -24.51
N TYR A 452 2.61 1.06 -24.95
CA TYR A 452 3.57 0.13 -24.35
C TYR A 452 4.82 -0.08 -25.19
N ALA A 453 4.93 0.64 -26.31
CA ALA A 453 6.15 0.59 -27.11
C ALA A 453 7.23 1.46 -26.47
N ASP A 454 8.48 1.01 -26.51
CA ASP A 454 9.64 1.74 -25.97
C ASP A 454 10.09 2.92 -26.87
N TYR A 455 9.29 3.27 -27.89
CA TYR A 455 9.53 4.35 -28.83
C TYR A 455 8.43 5.42 -28.72
N SER A 456 8.71 6.64 -29.17
CA SER A 456 7.70 7.70 -29.20
C SER A 456 6.50 7.28 -30.07
N GLN A 457 5.29 7.54 -29.59
CA GLN A 457 4.04 7.19 -30.30
C GLN A 457 4.01 7.74 -31.73
N ASP A 458 4.56 8.94 -31.93
CA ASP A 458 4.68 9.55 -33.25
C ASP A 458 5.57 8.70 -34.18
N ASP A 459 6.80 8.34 -33.78
CA ASP A 459 7.74 7.66 -34.69
C ASP A 459 7.26 6.26 -35.13
N LEU A 460 6.48 5.56 -34.30
CA LEU A 460 5.96 4.23 -34.63
C LEU A 460 4.74 4.25 -35.56
N LEU A 461 3.78 5.14 -35.32
CA LEU A 461 2.57 5.22 -36.16
C LEU A 461 2.91 5.84 -37.53
N TYR A 462 3.87 6.78 -37.56
CA TYR A 462 4.29 7.44 -38.79
C TYR A 462 5.20 6.55 -39.66
N ASN A 463 6.05 5.69 -39.09
CA ASN A 463 7.07 4.92 -39.82
C ASN A 463 6.91 3.39 -39.77
N ALA A 464 5.76 2.85 -39.36
CA ALA A 464 5.50 1.40 -39.25
C ALA A 464 5.92 0.62 -40.52
N LEU A 465 5.57 1.12 -41.71
CA LEU A 465 5.97 0.51 -42.97
C LEU A 465 7.47 0.70 -43.28
N GLY A 466 8.07 1.81 -42.86
CA GLY A 466 9.50 2.08 -43.01
C GLY A 466 10.38 1.05 -42.30
N TYR A 467 9.96 0.64 -41.11
CA TYR A 467 10.64 -0.38 -40.28
C TYR A 467 10.33 -1.82 -40.66
N SER A 468 9.39 -2.05 -41.58
CA SER A 468 8.96 -3.38 -41.96
C SER A 468 9.97 -4.09 -42.87
N SER A 469 10.05 -5.42 -42.75
CA SER A 469 10.86 -6.28 -43.59
C SER A 469 10.46 -6.17 -45.07
N TRP A 470 11.37 -6.60 -45.96
CA TRP A 470 11.14 -6.58 -47.40
C TRP A 470 9.83 -7.29 -47.77
N SER A 471 9.54 -8.46 -47.17
CA SER A 471 8.30 -9.21 -47.44
C SER A 471 7.03 -8.42 -47.11
N LEU A 472 7.00 -7.68 -45.99
CA LEU A 472 5.85 -6.86 -45.60
C LEU A 472 5.68 -5.62 -46.47
N LYS A 473 6.77 -5.02 -46.95
CA LYS A 473 6.73 -3.91 -47.93
C LYS A 473 6.15 -4.34 -49.29
N HIS A 474 6.08 -5.64 -49.55
CA HIS A 474 5.43 -6.25 -50.71
C HIS A 474 4.07 -6.86 -50.36
N ASN A 475 3.66 -6.88 -49.09
CA ASN A 475 2.36 -7.39 -48.68
C ASN A 475 1.28 -6.32 -48.89
N ARG A 476 0.41 -6.54 -49.87
CA ARG A 476 -0.65 -5.61 -50.26
C ARG A 476 -1.56 -5.20 -49.10
N GLU A 477 -2.02 -6.17 -48.29
CA GLU A 477 -2.95 -5.93 -47.18
C GLU A 477 -2.30 -5.10 -46.07
N PHE A 478 -1.06 -5.44 -45.71
CA PHE A 478 -0.30 -4.72 -44.70
C PHE A 478 -0.04 -3.27 -45.13
N VAL A 479 0.43 -3.06 -46.36
CA VAL A 479 0.67 -1.71 -46.93
C VAL A 479 -0.60 -0.88 -46.98
N LEU A 480 -1.72 -1.47 -47.43
CA LEU A 480 -3.01 -0.78 -47.48
C LEU A 480 -3.45 -0.31 -46.08
N ASN A 481 -3.29 -1.15 -45.06
CA ASN A 481 -3.61 -0.78 -43.68
C ASN A 481 -2.71 0.35 -43.15
N CYS A 482 -1.41 0.33 -43.47
CA CYS A 482 -0.49 1.40 -43.07
C CYS A 482 -0.86 2.73 -43.72
N VAL A 483 -1.12 2.70 -45.03
CA VAL A 483 -1.46 3.88 -45.83
C VAL A 483 -2.77 4.53 -45.39
N LYS A 484 -3.78 3.73 -45.00
CA LYS A 484 -5.04 4.24 -44.43
C LYS A 484 -4.84 5.01 -43.13
N LYS A 485 -3.81 4.69 -42.34
CA LYS A 485 -3.47 5.37 -41.09
C LYS A 485 -2.58 6.59 -41.35
N ASN A 486 -1.57 6.47 -42.21
CA ASN A 486 -0.66 7.53 -42.63
C ASN A 486 -0.35 7.45 -44.13
N GLY A 487 -0.85 8.39 -44.93
CA GLY A 487 -0.68 8.42 -46.38
C GLY A 487 0.79 8.50 -46.82
N LEU A 488 1.64 9.17 -46.03
CA LEU A 488 3.08 9.28 -46.29
C LEU A 488 3.83 7.95 -46.12
N SER A 489 3.19 6.91 -45.53
CA SER A 489 3.79 5.58 -45.45
C SER A 489 4.06 4.98 -46.83
N LEU A 490 3.32 5.42 -47.87
CA LEU A 490 3.48 4.96 -49.25
C LEU A 490 4.93 5.04 -49.75
N GLN A 491 5.73 6.00 -49.26
CA GLN A 491 7.15 6.15 -49.62
C GLN A 491 8.00 4.89 -49.36
N HIS A 492 7.58 4.04 -48.40
CA HIS A 492 8.29 2.83 -48.01
C HIS A 492 7.74 1.55 -48.66
N ALA A 493 6.63 1.63 -49.39
CA ALA A 493 6.07 0.49 -50.11
C ALA A 493 6.96 0.07 -51.28
N SER A 494 6.82 -1.18 -51.72
CA SER A 494 7.43 -1.68 -52.96
C SER A 494 6.94 -0.91 -54.19
N ASN A 495 7.76 -0.86 -55.25
CA ASN A 495 7.44 -0.10 -56.47
C ASN A 495 6.14 -0.58 -57.13
N ASP A 496 5.86 -1.89 -57.07
CA ASP A 496 4.62 -2.47 -57.60
C ASP A 496 3.39 -1.90 -56.88
N LEU A 497 3.44 -1.79 -55.55
CA LEU A 497 2.34 -1.26 -54.74
C LEU A 497 2.26 0.27 -54.78
N LYS A 498 3.36 0.97 -55.06
CA LYS A 498 3.36 2.41 -55.38
C LYS A 498 2.67 2.73 -56.70
N SER A 499 2.44 1.72 -57.54
CA SER A 499 1.69 1.85 -58.80
C SER A 499 0.27 1.27 -58.70
N ASP A 500 -0.11 0.67 -57.57
CA ASP A 500 -1.47 0.18 -57.32
C ASP A 500 -2.40 1.38 -57.10
N LYS A 501 -3.28 1.64 -58.07
CA LYS A 501 -4.21 2.77 -58.06
C LYS A 501 -5.06 2.82 -56.80
N GLU A 502 -5.48 1.68 -56.24
CA GLU A 502 -6.33 1.65 -55.04
C GLU A 502 -5.55 2.09 -53.79
N ILE A 503 -4.34 1.56 -53.60
CA ILE A 503 -3.48 1.93 -52.47
C ILE A 503 -3.10 3.41 -52.56
N VAL A 504 -2.70 3.88 -53.74
CA VAL A 504 -2.30 5.27 -53.96
C VAL A 504 -3.48 6.22 -53.73
N THR A 505 -4.69 5.88 -54.19
CA THR A 505 -5.88 6.69 -53.91
C THR A 505 -6.16 6.77 -52.39
N GLN A 506 -6.07 5.65 -51.66
CA GLN A 506 -6.23 5.67 -50.19
C GLN A 506 -5.14 6.50 -49.50
N ALA A 507 -3.91 6.49 -50.01
CA ALA A 507 -2.81 7.33 -49.51
C ALA A 507 -3.12 8.81 -49.65
N ILE A 508 -3.58 9.20 -50.84
CA ILE A 508 -3.90 10.58 -51.19
C ILE A 508 -5.07 11.11 -50.38
N MET A 509 -6.07 10.26 -50.11
CA MET A 509 -7.20 10.61 -49.24
C MET A 509 -6.76 10.95 -47.80
N GLN A 510 -5.71 10.31 -47.30
CA GLN A 510 -5.15 10.59 -45.98
C GLN A 510 -4.22 11.82 -46.04
N ASN A 511 -3.26 11.83 -46.97
CA ASN A 511 -2.36 12.95 -47.22
C ASN A 511 -2.10 13.13 -48.73
N PRO A 512 -2.53 14.26 -49.33
CA PRO A 512 -2.31 14.57 -50.75
C PRO A 512 -0.84 14.57 -51.22
N GLU A 513 0.10 14.80 -50.30
CA GLU A 513 1.55 14.78 -50.58
C GLU A 513 2.09 13.39 -50.87
N SER A 514 1.35 12.34 -50.51
CA SER A 514 1.75 10.96 -50.78
C SER A 514 1.90 10.63 -52.27
N LEU A 515 1.21 11.35 -53.17
CA LEU A 515 1.28 11.14 -54.63
C LEU A 515 2.71 11.32 -55.18
N GLU A 516 3.54 12.15 -54.54
CA GLU A 516 4.94 12.37 -54.96
C GLU A 516 5.76 11.07 -54.95
N TYR A 517 5.39 10.10 -54.10
CA TYR A 517 6.08 8.82 -53.99
C TYR A 517 5.57 7.75 -54.96
N SER A 518 4.66 8.10 -55.87
CA SER A 518 4.04 7.21 -56.85
C SER A 518 4.36 7.65 -58.27
N ASP A 519 4.64 6.67 -59.15
CA ASP A 519 4.79 6.91 -60.59
C ASP A 519 3.46 7.36 -61.25
N LEU A 520 2.33 7.20 -60.56
CA LEU A 520 1.03 7.73 -61.00
C LEU A 520 0.97 9.27 -60.96
N SER A 521 1.97 9.95 -60.39
CA SER A 521 2.14 11.41 -60.51
C SER A 521 2.43 11.88 -61.94
N TYR A 522 2.76 10.95 -62.84
CA TYR A 522 2.92 11.17 -64.29
C TYR A 522 1.71 10.70 -65.12
N ASP A 523 0.76 9.96 -64.53
CA ASP A 523 -0.43 9.45 -65.22
C ASP A 523 -1.51 10.55 -65.29
N LYS A 524 -1.60 11.20 -66.46
CA LYS A 524 -2.57 12.28 -66.74
C LYS A 524 -4.02 11.85 -66.50
N GLU A 525 -4.41 10.65 -66.92
CA GLU A 525 -5.81 10.19 -66.79
C GLU A 525 -6.15 9.96 -65.32
N PHE A 526 -5.25 9.36 -64.57
CA PHE A 526 -5.42 9.14 -63.14
C PHE A 526 -5.49 10.46 -62.36
N VAL A 527 -4.61 11.42 -62.66
CA VAL A 527 -4.63 12.75 -62.04
C VAL A 527 -5.95 13.49 -62.31
N LEU A 528 -6.45 13.44 -63.56
CA LEU A 528 -7.75 14.04 -63.90
C LEU A 528 -8.91 13.38 -63.13
N GLN A 529 -8.92 12.05 -63.02
CA GLN A 529 -9.92 11.32 -62.22
C GLN A 529 -9.86 11.73 -60.74
N LEU A 530 -8.66 11.87 -60.16
CA LEU A 530 -8.48 12.29 -58.78
C LEU A 530 -9.00 13.71 -58.52
N ILE A 531 -8.72 14.65 -59.43
CA ILE A 531 -9.19 16.04 -59.35
C ILE A 531 -10.72 16.08 -59.39
N GLN A 532 -11.34 15.32 -60.30
CA GLN A 532 -12.80 15.29 -60.47
C GLN A 532 -13.53 14.61 -59.31
N GLN A 533 -12.98 13.54 -58.73
CA GLN A 533 -13.67 12.75 -57.71
C GLN A 533 -13.53 13.31 -56.28
N ASN A 534 -12.36 13.88 -55.92
CA ASN A 534 -12.00 14.06 -54.51
C ASN A 534 -11.81 15.51 -54.04
N LYS A 535 -11.99 16.52 -54.91
CA LYS A 535 -11.85 17.96 -54.57
C LYS A 535 -10.47 18.36 -54.00
N ILE A 536 -9.42 17.61 -54.27
CA ILE A 536 -8.09 17.86 -53.70
C ILE A 536 -7.27 18.70 -54.68
N HIS A 537 -7.52 20.00 -54.77
CA HIS A 537 -6.64 20.93 -55.50
C HIS A 537 -5.21 20.98 -54.92
N LEU A 538 -5.03 20.52 -53.67
CA LEU A 538 -3.74 20.38 -53.01
C LEU A 538 -2.80 19.36 -53.68
N THR A 539 -3.31 18.44 -54.52
CA THR A 539 -2.47 17.53 -55.31
C THR A 539 -1.74 18.22 -56.47
N PHE A 540 -2.14 19.42 -56.87
CA PHE A 540 -1.45 20.13 -57.96
C PHE A 540 0.02 20.41 -57.62
N ARG A 541 0.36 20.54 -56.32
CA ARG A 541 1.76 20.71 -55.91
C ARG A 541 2.58 19.43 -56.08
N THR A 542 1.92 18.27 -56.05
CA THR A 542 2.56 16.95 -55.90
C THR A 542 2.57 16.14 -57.21
N ILE A 543 1.87 16.62 -58.25
CA ILE A 543 2.00 16.10 -59.61
C ILE A 543 3.34 16.52 -60.25
N SER A 544 3.76 15.81 -61.30
CA SER A 544 4.99 16.12 -62.01
C SER A 544 4.94 17.51 -62.69
N ASP A 545 6.11 18.17 -62.84
CA ASP A 545 6.21 19.48 -63.48
C ASP A 545 5.74 19.47 -64.95
N THR A 546 5.83 18.32 -65.61
CA THR A 546 5.29 18.12 -66.96
C THR A 546 3.78 18.27 -67.00
N LEU A 547 3.08 17.69 -66.02
CA LEU A 547 1.62 17.76 -65.91
C LEU A 547 1.14 19.10 -65.32
N LYS A 548 1.95 19.78 -64.51
CA LYS A 548 1.65 21.15 -64.05
C LYS A 548 1.55 22.15 -65.20
N SER A 549 2.21 21.87 -66.32
CA SER A 549 2.17 22.71 -67.52
C SER A 549 1.09 22.28 -68.52
N ASP A 550 0.35 21.19 -68.24
CA ASP A 550 -0.71 20.68 -69.12
C ASP A 550 -2.00 21.49 -68.96
N GLU A 551 -2.45 22.11 -70.06
CA GLU A 551 -3.63 22.98 -70.07
C GLU A 551 -4.88 22.28 -69.52
N THR A 552 -5.10 21.01 -69.83
CA THR A 552 -6.32 20.30 -69.39
C THR A 552 -6.35 20.06 -67.88
N ILE A 553 -5.18 19.82 -67.27
CA ILE A 553 -5.04 19.66 -65.82
C ILE A 553 -5.20 21.00 -65.12
N VAL A 554 -4.55 22.06 -65.63
CA VAL A 554 -4.65 23.41 -65.06
C VAL A 554 -6.09 23.91 -65.12
N LEU A 555 -6.80 23.69 -66.24
CA LEU A 555 -8.22 24.03 -66.37
C LEU A 555 -9.10 23.21 -65.42
N ALA A 556 -8.82 21.91 -65.25
CA ALA A 556 -9.55 21.06 -64.30
C ALA A 556 -9.36 21.56 -62.84
N VAL A 557 -8.16 21.96 -62.44
CA VAL A 557 -7.92 22.55 -61.11
C VAL A 557 -8.53 23.94 -60.98
N ALA A 558 -8.55 24.73 -62.06
CA ALA A 558 -9.15 26.05 -62.09
C ALA A 558 -10.67 26.04 -61.82
N THR A 559 -11.34 24.91 -62.05
CA THR A 559 -12.74 24.72 -61.61
C THR A 559 -12.88 24.75 -60.07
N TYR A 560 -11.83 24.45 -59.31
CA TYR A 560 -11.86 24.56 -57.85
C TYR A 560 -11.19 25.85 -57.34
N ASP A 561 -10.06 26.25 -57.93
CA ASP A 561 -9.33 27.48 -57.61
C ASP A 561 -9.05 28.31 -58.88
N PRO A 562 -9.88 29.32 -59.18
CA PRO A 562 -9.73 30.12 -60.40
C PRO A 562 -8.45 30.99 -60.46
N THR A 563 -7.68 31.10 -59.38
CA THR A 563 -6.39 31.83 -59.40
C THR A 563 -5.38 31.20 -60.36
N PHE A 564 -5.50 29.90 -60.59
CA PHE A 564 -4.68 29.15 -61.55
C PHE A 564 -4.83 29.65 -62.99
N MET A 565 -6.00 30.19 -63.36
CA MET A 565 -6.22 30.78 -64.69
C MET A 565 -5.26 31.94 -64.96
N ILE A 566 -5.05 32.80 -63.94
CA ILE A 566 -4.14 33.94 -64.05
C ILE A 566 -2.69 33.45 -63.98
N ALA A 567 -2.38 32.58 -63.02
CA ALA A 567 -1.02 32.12 -62.77
C ALA A 567 -0.39 31.45 -64.02
N PHE A 568 -1.21 30.79 -64.84
CA PHE A 568 -0.77 30.07 -66.04
C PHE A 568 -1.14 30.78 -67.36
N ASN A 569 -1.65 32.02 -67.31
CA ASN A 569 -2.06 32.81 -68.50
C ASN A 569 -3.09 32.09 -69.41
N LEU A 570 -4.10 31.43 -68.83
CA LEU A 570 -5.15 30.68 -69.56
C LEU A 570 -6.49 31.42 -69.67
N ASP A 571 -6.51 32.73 -69.50
CA ASP A 571 -7.69 33.59 -69.44
C ASP A 571 -8.29 33.95 -70.82
N THR A 572 -8.34 32.99 -71.74
CA THR A 572 -9.06 33.14 -73.02
C THR A 572 -10.57 33.08 -72.81
N GLU A 573 -11.35 33.66 -73.74
CA GLU A 573 -12.82 33.66 -73.67
C GLU A 573 -13.38 32.23 -73.49
N GLU A 574 -12.83 31.27 -74.25
CA GLU A 574 -13.26 29.87 -74.24
C GLU A 574 -12.96 29.17 -72.91
N ASN A 575 -11.74 29.33 -72.39
CA ASN A 575 -11.33 28.68 -71.13
C ASN A 575 -12.06 29.28 -69.93
N ILE A 576 -12.32 30.59 -69.93
CA ILE A 576 -13.16 31.23 -68.90
C ILE A 576 -14.58 30.66 -68.95
N ILE A 577 -15.18 30.50 -70.14
CA ILE A 577 -16.52 29.91 -70.26
C ILE A 577 -16.55 28.49 -69.70
N ARG A 578 -15.54 27.67 -70.01
CA ARG A 578 -15.44 26.28 -69.51
C ARG A 578 -15.37 26.23 -67.99
N VAL A 579 -14.47 26.99 -67.37
CA VAL A 579 -14.32 27.03 -65.91
C VAL A 579 -15.54 27.64 -65.22
N PHE A 580 -16.19 28.62 -65.86
CA PHE A 580 -17.35 29.32 -65.31
C PHE A 580 -18.57 28.41 -65.08
N GLU A 581 -18.73 27.37 -65.90
CA GLU A 581 -19.83 26.41 -65.73
C GLU A 581 -19.76 25.70 -64.38
N ASP A 582 -18.56 25.31 -63.95
CA ASP A 582 -18.32 24.65 -62.67
C ASP A 582 -18.06 25.65 -61.52
N ASN A 583 -17.42 26.79 -61.80
CA ASN A 583 -17.06 27.79 -60.80
C ASN A 583 -17.23 29.25 -61.29
N PRO A 584 -18.38 29.86 -60.97
CA PRO A 584 -18.70 31.21 -61.42
C PRO A 584 -17.80 32.30 -60.83
N SER A 585 -17.02 32.00 -59.78
CA SER A 585 -16.10 32.97 -59.17
C SER A 585 -14.90 33.31 -60.05
N VAL A 586 -14.65 32.53 -61.10
CA VAL A 586 -13.62 32.82 -62.12
C VAL A 586 -13.77 34.23 -62.72
N LEU A 587 -15.00 34.78 -62.78
CA LEU A 587 -15.26 36.15 -63.23
C LEU A 587 -14.46 37.22 -62.46
N ARG A 588 -14.17 36.98 -61.18
CA ARG A 588 -13.37 37.90 -60.35
C ARG A 588 -11.92 38.01 -60.83
N TYR A 589 -11.45 37.00 -61.54
CA TYR A 589 -10.05 36.80 -61.93
C TYR A 589 -9.81 37.02 -63.44
N VAL A 590 -10.84 37.40 -64.21
CA VAL A 590 -10.70 37.71 -65.64
C VAL A 590 -9.91 39.02 -65.82
N ARG A 591 -8.89 39.03 -66.69
CA ARG A 591 -8.10 40.24 -67.02
C ARG A 591 -8.79 41.11 -68.07
N GLU A 592 -8.29 42.32 -68.24
CA GLU A 592 -8.70 43.21 -69.33
C GLU A 592 -8.16 42.70 -70.68
N PRO A 593 -8.90 42.87 -71.79
CA PRO A 593 -10.14 43.64 -71.93
C PRO A 593 -11.44 42.85 -71.64
N LEU A 594 -11.38 41.52 -71.58
CA LEU A 594 -12.56 40.65 -71.47
C LEU A 594 -13.43 40.94 -70.24
N SER A 595 -12.81 41.27 -69.10
CA SER A 595 -13.55 41.63 -67.88
C SER A 595 -14.42 42.89 -68.01
N ARG A 596 -14.18 43.71 -69.04
CA ARG A 596 -14.92 44.95 -69.34
C ARG A 596 -15.87 44.79 -70.53
N ASP A 597 -15.79 43.68 -71.26
CA ASP A 597 -16.66 43.43 -72.40
C ASP A 597 -18.07 43.07 -71.92
N LYS A 598 -19.00 44.00 -72.12
CA LYS A 598 -20.42 43.84 -71.78
C LYS A 598 -21.06 42.64 -72.48
N SER A 599 -20.70 42.37 -73.73
CA SER A 599 -21.29 41.26 -74.48
C SER A 599 -20.89 39.91 -73.87
N PHE A 600 -19.61 39.77 -73.53
CA PHE A 600 -19.03 38.59 -72.90
C PHE A 600 -19.54 38.38 -71.47
N VAL A 601 -19.49 39.41 -70.63
CA VAL A 601 -19.96 39.30 -69.23
C VAL A 601 -21.48 39.03 -69.19
N ARG A 602 -22.26 39.63 -70.10
CA ARG A 602 -23.71 39.32 -70.24
C ARG A 602 -23.93 37.85 -70.58
N LYS A 603 -23.17 37.28 -71.53
CA LYS A 603 -23.25 35.88 -71.95
C LYS A 603 -23.03 34.92 -70.76
N LEU A 604 -22.07 35.21 -69.88
CA LEU A 604 -21.81 34.41 -68.67
C LEU A 604 -22.91 34.59 -67.61
N LEU A 605 -23.38 35.81 -67.37
CA LEU A 605 -24.45 36.07 -66.39
C LEU A 605 -25.80 35.49 -66.79
N LEU A 606 -26.08 35.36 -68.10
CA LEU A 606 -27.26 34.64 -68.59
C LEU A 606 -27.20 33.14 -68.27
N LYS A 607 -25.99 32.54 -68.23
CA LYS A 607 -25.79 31.15 -67.80
C LYS A 607 -25.91 31.00 -66.28
N ASN A 608 -25.31 31.91 -65.51
CA ASN A 608 -25.42 31.89 -64.04
C ASN A 608 -25.56 33.31 -63.45
N PRO A 609 -26.79 33.75 -63.14
CA PRO A 609 -27.04 35.08 -62.58
C PRO A 609 -26.43 35.30 -61.18
N MET A 610 -26.12 34.24 -60.45
CA MET A 610 -25.50 34.34 -59.12
C MET A 610 -24.05 34.83 -59.18
N ALA A 611 -23.44 34.79 -60.37
CA ALA A 611 -22.08 35.29 -60.60
C ALA A 611 -21.97 36.81 -60.64
N LEU A 612 -23.10 37.53 -60.58
CA LEU A 612 -23.16 38.99 -60.59
C LEU A 612 -22.29 39.64 -59.50
N GLN A 613 -22.14 38.97 -58.35
CA GLN A 613 -21.29 39.42 -57.25
C GLN A 613 -19.78 39.47 -57.58
N TYR A 614 -19.35 38.79 -58.65
CA TYR A 614 -17.95 38.74 -59.10
C TYR A 614 -17.67 39.68 -60.27
N VAL A 615 -18.69 40.39 -60.75
CA VAL A 615 -18.58 41.35 -61.86
C VAL A 615 -17.93 42.64 -61.38
N ARG A 616 -17.13 43.25 -62.23
CA ARG A 616 -16.50 44.55 -61.96
C ARG A 616 -17.55 45.63 -61.68
N SER A 617 -17.30 46.44 -60.65
CA SER A 617 -18.19 47.51 -60.19
C SER A 617 -18.59 48.48 -61.30
N GLU A 618 -17.68 48.78 -62.24
CA GLU A 618 -17.93 49.74 -63.32
C GLU A 618 -19.03 49.30 -64.28
N LEU A 619 -19.17 47.97 -64.51
CA LEU A 619 -20.26 47.42 -65.31
C LEU A 619 -21.58 47.43 -64.55
N LEU A 620 -21.53 47.25 -63.22
CA LEU A 620 -22.71 47.27 -62.36
C LEU A 620 -23.36 48.66 -62.25
N LEU A 621 -22.59 49.73 -62.46
CA LEU A 621 -23.08 51.11 -62.51
C LEU A 621 -23.79 51.48 -63.82
N ASP A 622 -23.66 50.67 -64.87
CA ASP A 622 -24.38 50.90 -66.13
C ASP A 622 -25.79 50.28 -66.07
N ALA A 623 -26.78 51.14 -65.85
CA ALA A 623 -28.18 50.74 -65.81
C ALA A 623 -28.62 49.99 -67.07
N LYS A 624 -28.18 50.39 -68.28
CA LYS A 624 -28.57 49.71 -69.54
C LYS A 624 -28.03 48.29 -69.59
N PHE A 625 -26.81 48.08 -69.10
CA PHE A 625 -26.20 46.76 -69.01
C PHE A 625 -26.96 45.87 -68.02
N ILE A 626 -27.28 46.38 -66.82
CA ILE A 626 -28.05 45.63 -65.82
C ILE A 626 -29.45 45.28 -66.31
N PHE A 627 -30.13 46.20 -66.99
CA PHE A 627 -31.42 45.91 -67.65
C PHE A 627 -31.30 44.86 -68.74
N SER A 628 -30.19 44.82 -69.48
CA SER A 628 -29.98 43.82 -70.55
C SER A 628 -29.85 42.37 -70.03
N ILE A 629 -29.59 42.19 -68.73
CA ILE A 629 -29.47 40.88 -68.08
C ILE A 629 -30.81 40.47 -67.40
N SER A 630 -31.77 41.39 -67.26
CA SER A 630 -32.88 41.27 -66.31
C SER A 630 -34.25 40.86 -66.89
N GLU A 631 -34.39 40.70 -68.21
CA GLU A 631 -35.70 40.38 -68.84
C GLU A 631 -36.35 39.06 -68.35
N ASN A 632 -35.60 38.13 -67.74
CA ASN A 632 -36.15 36.85 -67.24
C ASN A 632 -35.80 36.50 -65.78
N ASN A 633 -35.10 37.34 -65.00
CA ASN A 633 -34.63 36.97 -63.64
C ASN A 633 -34.61 38.13 -62.62
N PHE A 634 -35.45 39.16 -62.83
CA PHE A 634 -35.46 40.39 -62.03
C PHE A 634 -35.55 40.16 -60.50
N LYS A 635 -36.36 39.19 -60.04
CA LYS A 635 -36.53 38.87 -58.61
C LYS A 635 -35.26 38.32 -57.94
N LYS A 636 -34.55 37.38 -58.60
CA LYS A 636 -33.30 36.77 -58.08
C LYS A 636 -32.13 37.74 -58.10
N ILE A 637 -32.07 38.61 -59.12
CA ILE A 637 -31.02 39.63 -59.24
C ILE A 637 -31.19 40.70 -58.15
N PHE A 638 -32.43 41.15 -57.89
CA PHE A 638 -32.70 42.20 -56.90
C PHE A 638 -32.50 41.73 -55.44
N GLU A 639 -32.87 40.48 -55.11
CA GLU A 639 -32.58 39.90 -53.79
C GLU A 639 -31.07 39.76 -53.52
N ASN A 640 -30.28 39.46 -54.56
CA ASN A 640 -28.82 39.36 -54.43
C ASN A 640 -28.12 40.71 -54.37
N ILE A 641 -28.58 41.73 -55.11
CA ILE A 641 -28.06 43.10 -54.97
C ILE A 641 -28.28 43.61 -53.54
N LYS A 642 -29.36 43.20 -52.87
CA LYS A 642 -29.65 43.48 -51.45
C LYS A 642 -28.69 42.80 -50.47
N ASN A 643 -28.20 41.61 -50.82
CA ASN A 643 -27.29 40.79 -49.99
C ASN A 643 -25.80 41.04 -50.26
N CYS A 644 -25.46 41.53 -51.45
CA CYS A 644 -24.15 42.11 -51.71
C CYS A 644 -24.00 43.33 -50.81
N ARG A 645 -22.96 43.36 -49.97
CA ARG A 645 -22.53 44.56 -49.25
C ARG A 645 -22.02 45.61 -50.25
N PHE A 646 -22.91 46.19 -51.05
CA PHE A 646 -22.66 47.45 -51.70
C PHE A 646 -22.68 48.50 -50.59
N ARG A 647 -21.49 48.88 -50.12
CA ARG A 647 -21.31 50.18 -49.49
C ARG A 647 -21.70 51.20 -50.55
N THR A 648 -22.92 51.74 -50.42
CA THR A 648 -23.37 53.05 -50.93
C THR A 648 -22.74 53.48 -52.25
N TYR A 649 -23.42 53.20 -53.37
CA TYR A 649 -23.40 54.05 -54.55
C TYR A 649 -24.77 54.00 -55.23
#